data_AF-A0A5S9ITC0-F1
#
_entry.id   AF-A0A5S9ITC0-F1
#
_cell.length_a   1.000
_cell.length_b   1.000
_cell.length_c   1.000
_cell.angle_alpha   90.00
_cell.angle_beta   90.00
_cell.angle_gamma   90.00
#
_symmetry.space_group_name_H-M   'P 1'
#
loop_
_entity.id
_entity.type
_entity.pdbx_description
1 polymer ?
#
loop_
_entity_poly.entity_id
_entity_poly.type
_entity_poly.pdbx_seq_one_letter_code
_entity_poly.pdbx_strand_id
1 'polypeptide(L)'
;MSNLFNDIKKELASMVSSAVGLSPLSPDASEEEKKIYQQKLMERVARRGMWSTILLMPVFLTLLWLGTFLAPEKKHDHSKHKQKNTKSNERKIKFWTCSMHPQIKLPNNDAKCPVCFMDLVPVYSGGNEVGPNELSLTKNALKLAKVKAEPVLYRRLTHTLRIVGKVDYDETKVTNINLWTPGKSKLDRMFIDFTGANVKKGAPLVEVYSPDLIAAQGEYLSAYDSYKKLVEDSHVGGLADNLQASKRKLIDLGMTEEQIHTLENKKQPQQTTIIYSPVSGTVVGKLVNEGEWHGRGMSLYRIADLSKVWVKLDAYETDIGRVRNGQQVEFETEAYPGKVFTGKIAFIDPFLNTTTRTVRLRVNVNNPDGELKPGMFVRASIKVRVAEEGQVITHKYTKKPIKIRSRVLTIPHTAPLFTGKRAVVYLQKEKKKYDSSLGKMKVVQRLYYAVEVELGPRVGDYYVVLSGLEEGQMVVSQGVYKIDSALQIMAKPSMMNPPKKQLASEKTKTSQENVPPYAIASSNYHKKMKDIVDSYLKLTQSLAKDNVQDAHHSLLALEKHSKKVLADGFSLPQISNARITEHVTALSNFLAKIDKKEDVKLLRKELKGLTRIVTTYLEDFGHEYSKSLHRMYCPMTKGYWWQFSEELQNPYFGKKMLRCGNKKTTLDPLQEKQMGKIAAMSGKYWDSNAAYHQPINELITAYLNIGNIMAQDQVQEIHKHKKTMVRALAKINTKTMVRGSQTRKKIRSQLSALRQVLMEMHGHDIKQLRRDYFDISNALIAYIKDFGHLYSRDLYIVHCPMYRYDLGGSWIQDNKRVNNPYFGSEMLRCGDIEGIIPTIAKSNKEGE
;
A
#
# COMPACT_ATOMS: atom_id res chain seq x y z
N MET A 1 -24.19 29.42 51.20
CA MET A 1 -23.83 30.85 51.06
C MET A 1 -22.67 31.25 51.96
N SER A 2 -22.69 31.01 53.29
CA SER A 2 -21.55 31.35 54.17
C SER A 2 -20.24 30.61 53.85
N ASN A 3 -20.30 29.33 53.47
CA ASN A 3 -19.11 28.57 53.08
C ASN A 3 -18.48 29.08 51.77
N LEU A 4 -19.29 29.45 50.79
CA LEU A 4 -18.83 30.06 49.53
C LEU A 4 -18.17 31.43 49.80
N PHE A 5 -18.71 32.20 50.74
CA PHE A 5 -18.13 33.49 51.13
C PHE A 5 -16.79 33.32 51.84
N ASN A 6 -16.65 32.29 52.69
CA ASN A 6 -15.38 31.99 53.37
C ASN A 6 -14.31 31.46 52.40
N ASP A 7 -14.68 30.69 51.39
CA ASP A 7 -13.75 30.20 50.36
C ASP A 7 -13.29 31.34 49.44
N ILE A 8 -14.18 32.24 49.05
CA ILE A 8 -13.83 33.46 48.29
C ILE A 8 -12.89 34.35 49.13
N LYS A 9 -13.12 34.46 50.45
CA LYS A 9 -12.25 35.25 51.34
C LYS A 9 -10.85 34.64 51.47
N LYS A 10 -10.74 33.30 51.46
CA LYS A 10 -9.45 32.59 51.46
C LYS A 10 -8.70 32.75 50.12
N GLU A 11 -9.40 32.66 48.99
CA GLU A 11 -8.79 32.90 47.68
C GLU A 11 -8.32 34.34 47.50
N LEU A 12 -9.11 35.32 47.94
CA LEU A 12 -8.71 36.74 47.92
C LEU A 12 -7.49 36.99 48.79
N ALA A 13 -7.42 36.39 49.98
CA ALA A 13 -6.26 36.52 50.87
C ALA A 13 -4.97 35.93 50.25
N SER A 14 -5.08 34.79 49.54
CA SER A 14 -3.92 34.16 48.87
C SER A 14 -3.47 34.94 47.63
N MET A 15 -4.41 35.52 46.87
CA MET A 15 -4.08 36.38 45.73
C MET A 15 -3.39 37.67 46.17
N VAL A 16 -3.84 38.27 47.27
CA VAL A 16 -3.23 39.49 47.83
C VAL A 16 -1.84 39.19 48.42
N SER A 17 -1.64 38.06 49.10
CA SER A 17 -0.31 37.71 49.62
C SER A 17 0.71 37.43 48.50
N SER A 18 0.28 36.73 47.45
CA SER A 18 1.09 36.47 46.25
C SER A 18 1.46 37.77 45.53
N ALA A 19 0.51 38.69 45.35
CA ALA A 19 0.75 39.98 44.72
C ALA A 19 1.73 40.87 45.52
N VAL A 20 1.82 40.68 46.84
CA VAL A 20 2.68 41.47 47.74
C VAL A 20 3.97 40.72 48.12
N GLY A 21 4.20 39.52 47.55
CA GLY A 21 5.42 38.73 47.73
C GLY A 21 5.62 38.20 49.15
N LEU A 22 4.54 37.92 49.88
CA LEU A 22 4.54 37.26 51.19
C LEU A 22 4.12 35.80 51.02
N SER A 23 4.93 34.87 51.53
CA SER A 23 4.61 33.44 51.54
C SER A 23 3.33 33.17 52.33
N PRO A 24 2.42 32.31 51.83
CA PRO A 24 1.14 32.04 52.50
C PRO A 24 1.36 31.40 53.88
N LEU A 25 0.54 31.81 54.85
CA LEU A 25 0.61 31.33 56.24
C LEU A 25 0.09 29.87 56.32
N SER A 26 0.76 29.03 57.12
CA SER A 26 0.35 27.65 57.40
C SER A 26 -1.05 27.62 58.05
N PRO A 27 -1.92 26.64 57.71
CA PRO A 27 -3.26 26.52 58.30
C PRO A 27 -3.26 26.36 59.83
N ASP A 28 -2.17 25.85 60.42
CA ASP A 28 -2.06 25.58 61.87
C ASP A 28 -1.35 26.70 62.67
N ALA A 29 -1.16 27.88 62.07
CA ALA A 29 -0.46 28.99 62.71
C ALA A 29 -1.21 29.54 63.95
N SER A 30 -0.43 29.91 64.98
CA SER A 30 -0.93 30.49 66.22
C SER A 30 -1.56 31.89 66.00
N GLU A 31 -2.42 32.33 66.91
CA GLU A 31 -3.07 33.65 66.83
C GLU A 31 -2.06 34.82 66.81
N GLU A 32 -0.91 34.65 67.47
CA GLU A 32 0.16 35.63 67.48
C GLU A 32 0.87 35.73 66.13
N GLU A 33 1.13 34.58 65.48
CA GLU A 33 1.71 34.53 64.13
C GLU A 33 0.77 35.12 63.08
N LYS A 34 -0.54 34.90 63.22
CA LYS A 34 -1.56 35.51 62.35
C LYS A 34 -1.56 37.03 62.46
N LYS A 35 -1.43 37.58 63.68
CA LYS A 35 -1.34 39.03 63.90
C LYS A 35 -0.08 39.63 63.27
N ILE A 36 1.08 39.00 63.46
CA ILE A 36 2.36 39.45 62.87
C ILE A 36 2.29 39.41 61.33
N TYR A 37 1.66 38.37 60.77
CA TYR A 37 1.46 38.26 59.33
C TYR A 37 0.54 39.35 58.79
N GLN A 38 -0.57 39.63 59.47
CA GLN A 38 -1.47 40.73 59.09
C GLN A 38 -0.77 42.08 59.15
N GLN A 39 0.06 42.33 60.17
CA GLN A 39 0.80 43.58 60.29
C GLN A 39 1.81 43.75 59.14
N LYS A 40 2.58 42.71 58.81
CA LYS A 40 3.53 42.73 57.66
C LYS A 40 2.82 42.86 56.30
N LEU A 41 1.64 42.26 56.15
CA LEU A 41 0.84 42.38 54.94
C LEU A 41 0.34 43.82 54.76
N MET A 42 -0.21 44.43 55.82
CA MET A 42 -0.68 45.82 55.79
C MET A 42 0.46 46.81 55.51
N GLU A 43 1.63 46.59 56.09
CA GLU A 43 2.80 47.45 55.89
C GLU A 43 3.33 47.39 54.44
N ARG A 44 3.30 46.22 53.80
CA ARG A 44 3.71 46.08 52.40
C ARG A 44 2.66 46.53 51.39
N VAL A 45 1.37 46.42 51.72
CA VAL A 45 0.27 46.99 50.91
C VAL A 45 0.32 48.52 50.94
N ALA A 46 0.64 49.12 52.10
CA ALA A 46 0.82 50.57 52.23
C ALA A 46 2.00 51.10 51.39
N ARG A 47 3.12 50.37 51.30
CA ARG A 47 4.31 50.76 50.50
C ARG A 47 4.11 50.70 48.99
N ARG A 48 3.09 50.01 48.47
CA ARG A 48 2.87 49.82 47.01
C ARG A 48 1.80 50.70 46.39
N GLY A 49 1.26 51.69 47.12
CA GLY A 49 0.38 52.72 46.54
C GLY A 49 -0.93 52.19 45.93
N MET A 50 -1.46 51.07 46.44
CA MET A 50 -2.56 50.32 45.81
C MET A 50 -3.95 50.62 46.43
N TRP A 51 -4.11 51.78 47.07
CA TRP A 51 -5.36 52.15 47.76
C TRP A 51 -6.48 52.62 46.82
N SER A 52 -6.15 53.10 45.61
CA SER A 52 -7.15 53.61 44.66
C SER A 52 -7.99 52.52 43.99
N THR A 53 -7.48 51.28 43.89
CA THR A 53 -8.17 50.18 43.20
C THR A 53 -9.06 49.35 44.11
N ILE A 54 -8.81 49.33 45.42
CA ILE A 54 -9.58 48.55 46.40
C ILE A 54 -10.87 49.29 46.83
N LEU A 55 -10.88 50.62 46.78
CA LEU A 55 -12.04 51.44 47.16
C LEU A 55 -13.16 51.52 46.10
N LEU A 56 -12.86 51.23 44.82
CA LEU A 56 -13.86 51.31 43.73
C LEU A 56 -14.67 50.03 43.51
N MET A 57 -14.19 48.89 44.01
CA MET A 57 -14.84 47.59 43.82
C MET A 57 -16.18 47.42 44.56
N PRO A 58 -16.38 47.96 45.80
CA PRO A 58 -17.65 47.85 46.51
C PRO A 58 -18.78 48.59 45.79
N VAL A 59 -18.50 49.76 45.22
CA VAL A 59 -19.46 50.60 44.50
C VAL A 59 -19.99 49.90 43.25
N PHE A 60 -19.12 49.17 42.54
CA PHE A 60 -19.49 48.43 41.34
C PHE A 60 -20.39 47.22 41.65
N LEU A 61 -20.11 46.51 42.76
CA LEU A 61 -20.92 45.39 43.22
C LEU A 61 -22.30 45.83 43.73
N THR A 62 -22.41 46.98 44.38
CA THR A 62 -23.69 47.54 44.81
C THR A 62 -24.58 47.97 43.64
N LEU A 63 -23.98 48.51 42.56
CA LEU A 63 -24.72 48.87 41.33
C LEU A 63 -25.23 47.63 40.57
N LEU A 64 -24.46 46.54 40.58
CA LEU A 64 -24.84 45.28 39.95
C LEU A 64 -25.98 44.57 40.71
N TRP A 65 -26.00 44.71 42.05
CA TRP A 65 -27.06 44.16 42.89
C TRP A 65 -28.38 44.95 42.76
N LEU A 66 -28.33 46.29 42.73
CA LEU A 66 -29.52 47.13 42.51
C LEU A 66 -30.17 46.89 41.13
N GLY A 67 -29.38 46.56 40.10
CA GLY A 67 -29.89 46.26 38.76
C GLY A 67 -30.72 44.97 38.68
N THR A 68 -30.58 44.05 39.64
CA THR A 68 -31.31 42.77 39.64
C THR A 68 -32.66 42.80 40.34
N PHE A 69 -32.95 43.85 41.14
CA PHE A 69 -34.19 43.95 41.93
C PHE A 69 -35.34 44.73 41.25
N LEU A 70 -35.10 45.36 40.09
CA LEU A 70 -36.09 46.20 39.38
C LEU A 70 -36.63 45.59 38.07
N ALA A 71 -36.41 44.30 37.82
CA ALA A 71 -36.96 43.61 36.65
C ALA A 71 -38.22 42.80 37.02
N PRO A 72 -39.40 43.08 36.43
CA PRO A 72 -40.64 42.36 36.77
C PRO A 72 -40.67 40.97 36.15
N GLU A 73 -41.05 39.96 36.94
CA GLU A 73 -41.30 38.59 36.51
C GLU A 73 -42.41 38.51 35.47
N LYS A 74 -42.12 37.91 34.30
CA LYS A 74 -43.14 37.44 33.36
C LYS A 74 -43.01 35.93 33.17
N LYS A 75 -44.09 35.24 33.57
CA LYS A 75 -44.40 33.85 33.27
C LYS A 75 -44.33 33.59 31.77
N HIS A 76 -43.65 32.52 31.37
CA HIS A 76 -43.59 32.06 30.00
C HIS A 76 -44.89 31.34 29.63
N ASP A 77 -45.71 32.00 28.80
CA ASP A 77 -46.72 31.35 27.97
C ASP A 77 -46.33 31.49 26.49
N HIS A 78 -46.51 30.40 25.74
CA HIS A 78 -46.10 30.30 24.35
C HIS A 78 -47.13 30.98 23.44
N SER A 79 -46.94 32.26 23.12
CA SER A 79 -47.43 32.77 21.84
C SER A 79 -46.67 34.01 21.34
N LYS A 80 -46.23 33.91 20.08
CA LYS A 80 -45.96 34.97 19.10
C LYS A 80 -45.48 36.33 19.63
N HIS A 81 -44.20 36.67 19.39
CA HIS A 81 -43.81 38.07 19.25
C HIS A 81 -42.85 38.35 18.09
N LYS A 82 -43.39 39.13 17.14
CA LYS A 82 -42.72 40.10 16.25
C LYS A 82 -41.46 40.71 16.87
N GLN A 83 -40.35 40.61 16.15
CA GLN A 83 -39.12 41.35 16.43
C GLN A 83 -39.28 42.84 16.12
N LYS A 84 -38.84 43.69 17.06
CA LYS A 84 -38.55 45.11 16.84
C LYS A 84 -37.08 45.24 16.41
N ASN A 85 -36.88 45.91 15.28
CA ASN A 85 -35.59 46.20 14.65
C ASN A 85 -34.63 46.96 15.57
N THR A 86 -33.48 46.36 15.86
CA THR A 86 -32.23 47.08 16.12
C THR A 86 -31.33 46.85 14.91
N LYS A 87 -30.84 47.94 14.29
CA LYS A 87 -29.96 47.95 13.12
C LYS A 87 -28.61 47.30 13.47
N SER A 88 -28.57 45.96 13.44
CA SER A 88 -27.35 45.20 13.19
C SER A 88 -27.16 45.15 11.68
N ASN A 89 -25.92 45.21 11.22
CA ASN A 89 -25.59 45.07 9.81
C ASN A 89 -26.03 43.67 9.35
N GLU A 90 -27.26 43.57 8.83
CA GLU A 90 -27.94 42.30 8.52
C GLU A 90 -27.12 41.55 7.46
N ARG A 91 -26.33 40.58 7.92
CA ARG A 91 -25.72 39.61 7.03
C ARG A 91 -26.87 38.82 6.41
N LYS A 92 -27.09 38.97 5.10
CA LYS A 92 -28.18 38.29 4.38
C LYS A 92 -28.04 36.78 4.54
N ILE A 93 -29.08 36.10 5.02
CA ILE A 93 -29.08 34.63 5.14
C ILE A 93 -29.13 34.04 3.71
N LYS A 94 -28.23 33.12 3.39
CA LYS A 94 -28.10 32.49 2.07
C LYS A 94 -28.98 31.25 1.96
N PHE A 95 -28.97 30.38 2.97
CA PHE A 95 -29.81 29.18 3.11
C PHE A 95 -29.68 28.62 4.54
N TRP A 96 -30.54 27.69 4.91
CA TRP A 96 -30.54 26.96 6.18
C TRP A 96 -30.06 25.52 5.97
N THR A 97 -29.30 24.97 6.93
CA THR A 97 -28.75 23.61 6.82
C THR A 97 -28.73 22.88 8.17
N CYS A 98 -28.70 21.54 8.16
CA CYS A 98 -28.65 20.73 9.37
C CYS A 98 -27.19 20.39 9.72
N SER A 99 -26.79 20.57 10.98
CA SER A 99 -25.43 20.23 11.45
C SER A 99 -25.03 18.77 11.20
N MET A 100 -25.99 17.83 11.25
CA MET A 100 -25.74 16.41 10.96
C MET A 100 -25.98 16.01 9.51
N HIS A 101 -26.75 16.79 8.75
CA HIS A 101 -27.05 16.52 7.33
C HIS A 101 -26.78 17.77 6.48
N PRO A 102 -25.50 18.14 6.29
CA PRO A 102 -25.11 19.40 5.63
C PRO A 102 -25.48 19.45 4.13
N GLN A 103 -25.85 18.29 3.57
CA GLN A 103 -26.32 18.14 2.21
C GLN A 103 -27.71 18.77 2.01
N ILE A 104 -28.49 18.90 3.09
CA ILE A 104 -29.80 19.55 3.08
C ILE A 104 -29.59 21.07 3.12
N LYS A 105 -30.03 21.73 2.05
CA LYS A 105 -29.99 23.20 1.91
C LYS A 105 -31.40 23.68 1.62
N LEU A 106 -32.02 24.31 2.61
CA LEU A 106 -33.39 24.78 2.50
C LEU A 106 -33.43 26.32 2.50
N PRO A 107 -34.32 26.93 1.69
CA PRO A 107 -34.41 28.38 1.62
C PRO A 107 -35.02 29.01 2.89
N ASN A 108 -35.75 28.25 3.70
CA ASN A 108 -36.57 28.72 4.82
C ASN A 108 -36.22 27.98 6.12
N ASN A 109 -36.44 28.60 7.29
CA ASN A 109 -36.21 28.00 8.61
C ASN A 109 -37.36 27.09 9.08
N ASP A 110 -38.53 27.15 8.42
CA ASP A 110 -39.76 26.55 8.95
C ASP A 110 -39.82 25.02 8.83
N ALA A 111 -38.87 24.41 8.12
CA ALA A 111 -38.80 22.97 7.91
C ALA A 111 -37.71 22.34 8.79
N LYS A 112 -38.07 21.31 9.56
CA LYS A 112 -37.09 20.45 10.24
C LYS A 112 -36.31 19.63 9.20
N CYS A 113 -35.09 19.22 9.55
CA CYS A 113 -34.29 18.38 8.66
C CYS A 113 -35.07 17.11 8.26
N PRO A 114 -35.28 16.81 6.97
CA PRO A 114 -36.09 15.67 6.54
C PRO A 114 -35.44 14.30 6.82
N VAL A 115 -34.17 14.29 7.25
CA VAL A 115 -33.44 13.05 7.58
C VAL A 115 -33.43 12.77 9.09
N CYS A 116 -33.25 13.80 9.93
CA CYS A 116 -33.11 13.64 11.38
C CYS A 116 -34.07 14.48 12.22
N PHE A 117 -34.96 15.23 11.59
CA PHE A 117 -36.01 16.03 12.21
C PHE A 117 -35.54 17.07 13.25
N MET A 118 -34.26 17.45 13.23
CA MET A 118 -33.71 18.55 14.03
C MET A 118 -33.85 19.91 13.32
N ASP A 119 -33.83 20.98 14.11
CA ASP A 119 -33.91 22.37 13.63
C ASP A 119 -32.68 22.75 12.77
N LEU A 120 -32.89 23.64 11.81
CA LEU A 120 -31.86 24.06 10.86
C LEU A 120 -31.08 25.27 11.40
N VAL A 121 -29.83 25.39 10.97
CA VAL A 121 -28.91 26.49 11.31
C VAL A 121 -28.75 27.42 10.10
N PRO A 122 -28.77 28.76 10.28
CA PRO A 122 -28.67 29.70 9.17
C PRO A 122 -27.22 29.86 8.67
N VAL A 123 -27.04 29.85 7.35
CA VAL A 123 -25.76 30.13 6.68
C VAL A 123 -25.82 31.52 6.05
N TYR A 124 -24.97 32.44 6.48
CA TYR A 124 -24.98 33.85 6.03
C TYR A 124 -24.15 34.07 4.75
N SER A 125 -24.60 34.99 3.88
CA SER A 125 -23.82 35.52 2.75
C SER A 125 -23.06 36.78 3.19
N GLY A 126 -21.73 36.79 2.98
CA GLY A 126 -20.89 37.96 3.31
C GLY A 126 -19.61 37.70 4.13
N GLY A 127 -19.03 36.50 4.12
CA GLY A 127 -17.65 36.30 4.58
C GLY A 127 -16.71 36.29 3.38
N ASN A 128 -15.70 37.19 3.38
CA ASN A 128 -14.61 37.36 2.40
C ASN A 128 -14.56 36.33 1.27
N GLU A 129 -14.56 36.79 0.01
CA GLU A 129 -14.36 36.03 -1.23
C GLU A 129 -13.27 34.96 -1.10
N VAL A 130 -13.70 33.78 -0.70
CA VAL A 130 -12.90 32.57 -0.50
C VAL A 130 -13.64 31.49 -1.29
N GLY A 131 -12.88 30.62 -1.97
CA GLY A 131 -13.45 29.69 -2.94
C GLY A 131 -14.56 28.81 -2.35
N PRO A 132 -15.41 28.18 -3.19
CA PRO A 132 -16.56 27.38 -2.74
C PRO A 132 -16.19 26.28 -1.73
N ASN A 133 -14.93 25.82 -1.79
CA ASN A 133 -14.40 24.68 -1.05
C ASN A 133 -13.38 25.08 0.05
N GLU A 134 -13.19 26.38 0.29
CA GLU A 134 -12.13 26.88 1.15
C GLU A 134 -12.70 27.53 2.41
N LEU A 135 -12.08 27.26 3.56
CA LEU A 135 -12.33 27.91 4.84
C LEU A 135 -11.25 28.96 5.09
N SER A 136 -11.63 30.17 5.45
CA SER A 136 -10.70 31.11 6.05
C SER A 136 -11.00 31.36 7.52
N LEU A 137 -9.94 31.38 8.32
CA LEU A 137 -9.99 31.68 9.75
C LEU A 137 -9.19 32.97 10.02
N THR A 138 -9.71 33.79 10.95
CA THR A 138 -8.98 34.94 11.47
C THR A 138 -7.80 34.50 12.34
N LYS A 139 -6.82 35.37 12.57
CA LYS A 139 -5.65 35.07 13.41
C LYS A 139 -6.04 34.63 14.83
N ASN A 140 -7.09 35.23 15.41
CA ASN A 140 -7.60 34.87 16.72
C ASN A 140 -8.31 33.52 16.70
N ALA A 141 -9.12 33.24 15.68
CA ALA A 141 -9.77 31.94 15.51
C ALA A 141 -8.75 30.80 15.36
N LEU A 142 -7.64 31.02 14.63
CA LEU A 142 -6.56 30.04 14.51
C LEU A 142 -5.88 29.73 15.85
N LYS A 143 -5.60 30.77 16.65
CA LYS A 143 -5.00 30.61 17.99
C LYS A 143 -5.95 29.86 18.94
N LEU A 144 -7.22 30.21 18.98
CA LEU A 144 -8.24 29.52 19.79
C LEU A 144 -8.47 28.07 19.34
N ALA A 145 -8.44 27.84 18.02
CA ALA A 145 -8.57 26.51 17.46
C ALA A 145 -7.30 25.64 17.68
N LYS A 146 -6.17 26.24 18.07
CA LYS A 146 -4.86 25.58 18.21
C LYS A 146 -4.44 24.82 16.94
N VAL A 147 -4.69 25.43 15.78
CA VAL A 147 -4.41 24.82 14.48
C VAL A 147 -2.90 24.84 14.21
N LYS A 148 -2.31 23.67 13.94
CA LYS A 148 -0.95 23.54 13.41
C LYS A 148 -0.97 22.75 12.12
N ALA A 149 -0.12 23.14 11.19
CA ALA A 149 0.11 22.43 9.94
C ALA A 149 1.59 22.08 9.79
N GLU A 150 1.85 20.92 9.21
CA GLU A 150 3.18 20.36 8.95
C GLU A 150 3.36 20.07 7.46
N PRO A 151 4.58 20.18 6.92
CA PRO A 151 4.83 19.88 5.52
C PRO A 151 4.76 18.36 5.26
N VAL A 152 4.17 17.98 4.13
CA VAL A 152 4.24 16.64 3.57
C VAL A 152 5.67 16.42 3.05
N LEU A 153 6.38 15.43 3.58
CA LEU A 153 7.80 15.21 3.29
C LEU A 153 8.13 13.74 3.02
N TYR A 154 9.15 13.53 2.19
CA TYR A 154 9.76 12.23 1.98
C TYR A 154 10.63 11.81 3.17
N ARG A 155 10.24 10.75 3.88
CA ARG A 155 10.96 10.24 5.07
C ARG A 155 11.42 8.80 4.89
N ARG A 156 12.53 8.45 5.54
CA ARG A 156 12.96 7.05 5.69
C ARG A 156 12.25 6.46 6.90
N LEU A 157 11.27 5.62 6.67
CA LEU A 157 10.51 4.97 7.74
C LEU A 157 11.08 3.57 8.02
N THR A 158 11.26 3.28 9.30
CA THR A 158 11.62 1.95 9.81
C THR A 158 10.48 1.47 10.70
N HIS A 159 9.85 0.38 10.32
CA HIS A 159 8.87 -0.31 11.13
C HIS A 159 9.59 -1.19 12.16
N THR A 160 9.22 -1.09 13.43
CA THR A 160 9.80 -1.94 14.48
C THR A 160 8.77 -2.99 14.88
N LEU A 161 9.06 -4.25 14.57
CA LEU A 161 8.27 -5.39 15.03
C LEU A 161 8.71 -5.75 16.43
N ARG A 162 7.78 -5.82 17.37
CA ARG A 162 8.03 -6.29 18.74
C ARG A 162 7.53 -7.72 18.85
N ILE A 163 8.41 -8.62 19.23
CA ILE A 163 8.14 -10.06 19.26
C ILE A 163 8.64 -10.60 20.59
N VAL A 164 7.92 -11.56 21.14
CA VAL A 164 8.31 -12.24 22.39
C VAL A 164 8.84 -13.62 22.08
N GLY A 165 9.59 -14.18 23.01
CA GLY A 165 10.11 -15.53 22.88
C GLY A 165 10.82 -16.00 24.12
N LYS A 166 11.61 -17.05 23.94
CA LYS A 166 12.43 -17.63 25.01
C LYS A 166 13.79 -18.08 24.51
N VAL A 167 14.76 -18.08 25.43
CA VAL A 167 16.06 -18.71 25.22
C VAL A 167 15.89 -20.22 25.32
N ASP A 168 16.59 -20.95 24.45
CA ASP A 168 16.63 -22.40 24.40
C ASP A 168 18.06 -22.86 24.10
N TYR A 169 18.39 -24.10 24.44
CA TYR A 169 19.70 -24.67 24.09
C TYR A 169 19.78 -24.97 22.58
N ASP A 170 21.00 -24.98 22.05
CA ASP A 170 21.24 -25.38 20.68
C ASP A 170 21.08 -26.90 20.54
N GLU A 171 19.97 -27.36 19.94
CA GLU A 171 19.68 -28.79 19.77
C GLU A 171 20.74 -29.53 18.94
N THR A 172 21.49 -28.83 18.08
CA THR A 172 22.59 -29.43 17.29
C THR A 172 23.84 -29.71 18.13
N LYS A 173 23.91 -29.14 19.33
CA LYS A 173 25.01 -29.33 20.29
C LYS A 173 24.58 -30.13 21.51
N VAL A 174 23.50 -30.89 21.40
CA VAL A 174 23.03 -31.81 22.42
C VAL A 174 23.58 -33.19 22.15
N THR A 175 24.20 -33.78 23.16
CA THR A 175 24.64 -35.19 23.14
C THR A 175 23.85 -35.97 24.17
N ASN A 176 23.23 -37.06 23.73
CA ASN A 176 22.59 -38.03 24.61
C ASN A 176 23.60 -39.13 24.95
N ILE A 177 23.81 -39.38 26.24
CA ILE A 177 24.65 -40.46 26.73
C ILE A 177 23.74 -41.67 26.95
N ASN A 178 23.99 -42.74 26.21
CA ASN A 178 23.15 -43.93 26.22
C ASN A 178 23.89 -45.10 26.84
N LEU A 179 23.14 -46.06 27.38
CA LEU A 179 23.67 -47.32 27.85
C LEU A 179 23.94 -48.26 26.67
N TRP A 180 25.20 -48.67 26.48
CA TRP A 180 25.61 -49.52 25.34
C TRP A 180 25.67 -51.02 25.64
N THR A 181 25.69 -51.39 26.91
CA THR A 181 25.81 -52.77 27.37
C THR A 181 24.61 -53.63 26.96
N PRO A 182 24.80 -54.91 26.61
CA PRO A 182 23.69 -55.84 26.36
C PRO A 182 22.93 -56.11 27.66
N GLY A 183 21.74 -56.70 27.54
CA GLY A 183 20.94 -57.09 28.69
C GLY A 183 20.45 -55.92 29.54
N LYS A 184 20.29 -56.17 30.84
CA LYS A 184 19.98 -55.13 31.84
C LYS A 184 21.25 -54.85 32.64
N SER A 185 21.55 -53.57 32.84
CA SER A 185 22.65 -53.12 33.69
C SER A 185 22.12 -52.26 34.82
N LYS A 186 22.71 -52.41 36.01
CA LYS A 186 22.38 -51.61 37.19
C LYS A 186 23.24 -50.36 37.21
N LEU A 187 22.64 -49.20 37.43
CA LEU A 187 23.38 -47.96 37.70
C LEU A 187 23.77 -47.98 39.18
N ASP A 188 25.03 -48.23 39.49
CA ASP A 188 25.45 -48.49 40.86
C ASP A 188 25.72 -47.19 41.63
N ARG A 189 26.50 -46.28 41.04
CA ARG A 189 26.81 -44.96 41.61
C ARG A 189 26.77 -43.87 40.57
N MET A 190 26.05 -42.79 40.81
CA MET A 190 26.04 -41.61 39.92
C MET A 190 27.03 -40.56 40.43
N PHE A 191 27.99 -40.16 39.59
CA PHE A 191 28.90 -39.05 39.90
C PHE A 191 28.25 -37.69 39.67
N ILE A 192 27.26 -37.63 38.76
CA ILE A 192 26.47 -36.45 38.46
C ILE A 192 24.98 -36.77 38.67
N ASP A 193 24.41 -36.30 39.77
CA ASP A 193 23.08 -36.71 40.25
C ASP A 193 21.98 -35.64 40.05
N PHE A 194 22.32 -34.45 39.55
CA PHE A 194 21.37 -33.36 39.29
C PHE A 194 21.56 -32.70 37.91
N THR A 195 20.50 -32.07 37.40
CA THR A 195 20.55 -31.25 36.18
C THR A 195 21.12 -29.87 36.47
N GLY A 196 21.85 -29.29 35.52
CA GLY A 196 22.55 -28.02 35.66
C GLY A 196 24.04 -28.16 36.01
N ALA A 197 24.50 -29.37 36.35
CA ALA A 197 25.91 -29.65 36.57
C ALA A 197 26.73 -29.42 35.28
N ASN A 198 27.90 -28.80 35.40
CA ASN A 198 28.84 -28.62 34.30
C ASN A 198 29.82 -29.78 34.27
N VAL A 199 29.98 -30.40 33.09
CA VAL A 199 30.84 -31.57 32.87
C VAL A 199 31.87 -31.25 31.80
N LYS A 200 33.12 -31.65 32.04
CA LYS A 200 34.19 -31.60 31.04
C LYS A 200 34.23 -32.91 30.27
N LYS A 201 34.72 -32.89 29.04
CA LYS A 201 35.07 -34.11 28.28
C LYS A 201 36.02 -34.97 29.13
N GLY A 202 35.69 -36.26 29.27
CA GLY A 202 36.39 -37.22 30.11
C GLY A 202 35.96 -37.24 31.57
N ALA A 203 35.00 -36.40 32.00
CA ALA A 203 34.51 -36.45 33.38
C ALA A 203 33.70 -37.74 33.63
N PRO A 204 33.82 -38.37 34.81
CA PRO A 204 33.04 -39.55 35.18
C PRO A 204 31.57 -39.15 35.37
N LEU A 205 30.64 -39.91 34.79
CA LEU A 205 29.20 -39.63 34.86
C LEU A 205 28.46 -40.62 35.76
N VAL A 206 28.61 -41.91 35.49
CA VAL A 206 27.92 -42.98 36.23
C VAL A 206 28.73 -44.26 36.18
N GLU A 207 28.70 -44.99 37.27
CA GLU A 207 29.26 -46.33 37.41
C GLU A 207 28.17 -47.37 37.16
N VAL A 208 28.46 -48.33 36.27
CA VAL A 208 27.50 -49.31 35.79
C VAL A 208 27.99 -50.72 36.10
N TYR A 209 27.11 -51.52 36.69
CA TYR A 209 27.28 -52.95 36.86
C TYR A 209 26.55 -53.69 35.73
N SER A 210 27.29 -54.51 34.96
CA SER A 210 26.74 -55.29 33.86
C SER A 210 27.41 -56.68 33.80
N PRO A 211 26.65 -57.77 34.00
CA PRO A 211 27.17 -59.13 33.88
C PRO A 211 27.77 -59.42 32.50
N ASP A 212 27.12 -58.93 31.44
CA ASP A 212 27.58 -59.11 30.05
C ASP A 212 28.92 -58.41 29.80
N LEU A 213 29.14 -57.25 30.41
CA LEU A 213 30.41 -56.54 30.32
C LEU A 213 31.52 -57.28 31.07
N ILE A 214 31.23 -57.83 32.25
CA ILE A 214 32.18 -58.66 33.03
C ILE A 214 32.60 -59.89 32.21
N ALA A 215 31.64 -60.57 31.59
CA ALA A 215 31.92 -61.72 30.72
C ALA A 215 32.80 -61.33 29.53
N ALA A 216 32.51 -60.21 28.87
CA ALA A 216 33.32 -59.70 27.76
C ALA A 216 34.75 -59.31 28.19
N GLN A 217 34.93 -58.77 29.40
CA GLN A 217 36.25 -58.48 29.96
C GLN A 217 37.05 -59.75 30.22
N GLY A 218 36.41 -60.81 30.72
CA GLY A 218 37.05 -62.12 30.92
C GLY A 218 37.50 -62.76 29.60
N GLU A 219 36.67 -62.67 28.56
CA GLU A 219 37.00 -63.12 27.20
C GLU A 219 38.24 -62.39 26.65
N TYR A 220 38.27 -61.06 26.80
CA TYR A 220 39.41 -60.24 26.38
C TYR A 220 40.70 -60.58 27.16
N LEU A 221 40.62 -60.74 28.49
CA LEU A 221 41.77 -61.10 29.30
C LEU A 221 42.34 -62.49 28.95
N SER A 222 41.46 -63.46 28.66
CA SER A 222 41.87 -64.79 28.20
C SER A 222 42.60 -64.73 26.84
N ALA A 223 42.09 -63.93 25.91
CA ALA A 223 42.74 -63.67 24.63
C ALA A 223 44.09 -62.94 24.79
N TYR A 224 44.17 -61.97 25.71
CA TYR A 224 45.38 -61.21 26.02
C TYR A 224 46.48 -62.10 26.63
N ASP A 225 46.12 -62.95 27.59
CA ASP A 225 47.05 -63.89 28.20
C ASP A 225 47.56 -64.94 27.19
N SER A 226 46.69 -65.42 26.30
CA SER A 226 47.05 -66.36 25.24
C SER A 226 48.00 -65.74 24.23
N TYR A 227 47.72 -64.48 23.82
CA TYR A 227 48.61 -63.72 22.94
C TYR A 227 49.98 -63.50 23.58
N LYS A 228 50.03 -63.05 24.85
CA LYS A 228 51.28 -62.77 25.55
C LYS A 228 52.18 -64.00 25.72
N LYS A 229 51.60 -65.18 25.97
CA LYS A 229 52.35 -66.44 26.09
C LYS A 229 52.97 -66.93 24.78
N LEU A 230 52.40 -66.55 23.63
CA LEU A 230 52.77 -67.09 22.31
C LEU A 230 53.54 -66.10 21.41
N VAL A 231 53.58 -64.82 21.77
CA VAL A 231 54.52 -63.85 21.18
C VAL A 231 55.98 -64.26 21.38
N GLU A 232 56.25 -65.13 22.37
CA GLU A 232 57.57 -65.74 22.59
C GLU A 232 57.90 -66.88 21.57
N ASP A 233 56.91 -67.47 20.88
CA ASP A 233 57.06 -68.74 20.11
C ASP A 233 56.75 -68.63 18.58
N SER A 234 56.73 -67.43 18.01
CA SER A 234 56.79 -67.18 16.53
C SER A 234 55.59 -67.58 15.63
N HIS A 235 54.40 -67.91 16.15
CA HIS A 235 53.15 -68.07 15.35
C HIS A 235 52.03 -67.13 15.84
N VAL A 236 51.93 -65.93 15.26
CA VAL A 236 51.18 -64.79 15.88
C VAL A 236 49.91 -64.38 15.13
N GLY A 237 49.68 -64.82 13.89
CA GLY A 237 48.63 -64.28 13.00
C GLY A 237 47.19 -64.38 13.56
N GLY A 238 46.67 -65.59 13.77
CA GLY A 238 45.27 -65.78 14.19
C GLY A 238 44.94 -65.35 15.61
N LEU A 239 45.93 -65.28 16.51
CA LEU A 239 45.74 -64.82 17.89
C LEU A 239 45.71 -63.30 18.00
N ALA A 240 46.49 -62.59 17.18
CA ALA A 240 46.44 -61.15 17.10
C ALA A 240 45.05 -60.67 16.66
N ASP A 241 44.47 -61.34 15.66
CA ASP A 241 43.12 -61.04 15.16
C ASP A 241 42.05 -61.24 16.25
N ASN A 242 42.13 -62.33 17.03
CA ASN A 242 41.21 -62.59 18.14
C ASN A 242 41.33 -61.53 19.25
N LEU A 243 42.55 -61.21 19.68
CA LEU A 243 42.78 -60.15 20.66
C LEU A 243 42.21 -58.80 20.19
N GLN A 244 42.43 -58.46 18.92
CA GLN A 244 41.90 -57.24 18.33
C GLN A 244 40.37 -57.25 18.26
N ALA A 245 39.75 -58.39 17.93
CA ALA A 245 38.29 -58.54 17.91
C ALA A 245 37.68 -58.39 19.31
N SER A 246 38.25 -59.05 20.34
CA SER A 246 37.80 -58.90 21.73
C SER A 246 38.03 -57.48 22.26
N LYS A 247 39.16 -56.83 21.91
CA LYS A 247 39.40 -55.42 22.25
C LYS A 247 38.34 -54.51 21.64
N ARG A 248 38.01 -54.73 20.36
CA ARG A 248 37.00 -53.93 19.66
C ARG A 248 35.63 -54.10 20.29
N LYS A 249 35.27 -55.33 20.67
CA LYS A 249 34.03 -55.65 21.40
C LYS A 249 33.91 -54.82 22.68
N LEU A 250 34.96 -54.73 23.51
CA LEU A 250 34.94 -53.90 24.72
C LEU A 250 34.73 -52.40 24.43
N ILE A 251 35.39 -51.88 23.39
CA ILE A 251 35.21 -50.48 22.95
C ILE A 251 33.77 -50.24 22.51
N ASP A 252 33.18 -51.15 21.74
CA ASP A 252 31.80 -51.05 21.27
C ASP A 252 30.78 -51.15 22.41
N LEU A 253 31.16 -51.79 23.53
CA LEU A 253 30.38 -51.81 24.77
C LEU A 253 30.56 -50.56 25.65
N GLY A 254 31.38 -49.60 25.21
CA GLY A 254 31.54 -48.30 25.85
C GLY A 254 32.76 -48.17 26.77
N MET A 255 33.68 -49.14 26.78
CA MET A 255 34.96 -49.00 27.49
C MET A 255 35.94 -48.12 26.69
N THR A 256 36.68 -47.28 27.40
CA THR A 256 37.78 -46.48 26.83
C THR A 256 39.08 -47.31 26.74
N GLU A 257 40.00 -46.90 25.88
CA GLU A 257 41.31 -47.56 25.79
C GLU A 257 42.09 -47.51 27.10
N GLU A 258 41.97 -46.43 27.87
CA GLU A 258 42.58 -46.31 29.21
C GLU A 258 42.00 -47.31 30.20
N GLN A 259 40.69 -47.55 30.15
CA GLN A 259 40.04 -48.59 30.97
C GLN A 259 40.50 -50.00 30.57
N ILE A 260 40.71 -50.23 29.27
CA ILE A 260 41.24 -51.51 28.76
C ILE A 260 42.70 -51.71 29.22
N HIS A 261 43.56 -50.69 29.13
CA HIS A 261 44.92 -50.78 29.68
C HIS A 261 44.94 -51.01 31.19
N THR A 262 44.00 -50.40 31.92
CA THR A 262 43.85 -50.66 33.36
C THR A 262 43.43 -52.11 33.63
N LEU A 263 42.55 -52.67 32.79
CA LEU A 263 42.15 -54.08 32.82
C LEU A 263 43.33 -55.02 32.54
N GLU A 264 44.14 -54.73 31.51
CA GLU A 264 45.37 -55.46 31.17
C GLU A 264 46.36 -55.50 32.36
N ASN A 265 46.57 -54.35 33.02
CA ASN A 265 47.48 -54.22 34.15
C ASN A 265 47.00 -54.98 35.39
N LYS A 266 45.69 -54.91 35.69
CA LYS A 266 45.09 -55.57 36.87
C LYS A 266 44.88 -57.08 36.67
N LYS A 267 44.83 -57.55 35.41
CA LYS A 267 44.60 -58.96 35.04
C LYS A 267 43.32 -59.59 35.62
N GLN A 268 42.33 -58.78 35.98
CA GLN A 268 41.07 -59.26 36.56
C GLN A 268 39.89 -58.44 36.04
N PRO A 269 38.76 -59.08 35.65
CA PRO A 269 37.53 -58.37 35.28
C PRO A 269 37.06 -57.44 36.40
N GLN A 270 36.69 -56.21 36.06
CA GLN A 270 36.12 -55.25 36.98
C GLN A 270 34.60 -55.45 37.06
N GLN A 271 34.04 -55.51 38.28
CA GLN A 271 32.60 -55.70 38.47
C GLN A 271 31.78 -54.51 37.95
N THR A 272 32.33 -53.31 38.06
CA THR A 272 31.71 -52.07 37.61
C THR A 272 32.57 -51.37 36.58
N THR A 273 31.95 -50.57 35.73
CA THR A 273 32.63 -49.75 34.73
C THR A 273 32.06 -48.34 34.72
N ILE A 274 32.95 -47.34 34.70
CA ILE A 274 32.57 -45.94 34.67
C ILE A 274 32.29 -45.51 33.23
N ILE A 275 31.13 -44.89 33.00
CA ILE A 275 30.81 -44.19 31.76
C ILE A 275 31.29 -42.74 31.88
N TYR A 276 32.16 -42.33 30.95
CA TYR A 276 32.69 -40.97 30.88
C TYR A 276 31.94 -40.10 29.88
N SER A 277 32.00 -38.78 30.08
CA SER A 277 31.41 -37.82 29.13
C SER A 277 32.28 -37.68 27.87
N PRO A 278 31.75 -37.92 26.65
CA PRO A 278 32.49 -37.69 25.40
C PRO A 278 32.60 -36.20 25.02
N VAL A 279 31.81 -35.33 25.66
CA VAL A 279 31.71 -33.89 25.37
C VAL A 279 31.78 -33.06 26.64
N SER A 280 32.20 -31.79 26.50
CA SER A 280 32.05 -30.80 27.56
C SER A 280 30.72 -30.06 27.42
N GLY A 281 30.02 -29.79 28.52
CA GLY A 281 28.74 -29.07 28.49
C GLY A 281 28.03 -29.06 29.84
N THR A 282 26.75 -28.70 29.83
CA THR A 282 25.87 -28.70 31.00
C THR A 282 24.86 -29.83 30.89
N VAL A 283 24.62 -30.55 31.99
CA VAL A 283 23.60 -31.61 32.05
C VAL A 283 22.21 -30.97 32.04
N VAL A 284 21.51 -31.02 30.90
CA VAL A 284 20.15 -30.46 30.75
C VAL A 284 19.06 -31.49 31.06
N GLY A 285 19.41 -32.77 31.11
CA GLY A 285 18.48 -33.83 31.48
C GLY A 285 19.20 -34.99 32.16
N LYS A 286 18.60 -35.49 33.24
CA LYS A 286 18.95 -36.74 33.93
C LYS A 286 17.70 -37.61 33.89
N LEU A 287 17.77 -38.73 33.18
CA LEU A 287 16.59 -39.57 32.87
C LEU A 287 16.52 -40.87 33.68
N VAL A 288 17.47 -41.05 34.59
CA VAL A 288 17.67 -42.26 35.39
C VAL A 288 18.08 -41.90 36.80
N ASN A 289 17.88 -42.82 37.74
CA ASN A 289 18.34 -42.69 39.12
C ASN A 289 19.30 -43.82 39.51
N GLU A 290 20.07 -43.56 40.56
CA GLU A 290 20.97 -44.54 41.16
C GLU A 290 20.18 -45.75 41.69
N GLY A 291 20.74 -46.95 41.50
CA GLY A 291 20.12 -48.22 41.87
C GLY A 291 19.20 -48.85 40.81
N GLU A 292 18.79 -48.10 39.79
CA GLU A 292 17.87 -48.59 38.76
C GLU A 292 18.53 -49.55 37.77
N TRP A 293 17.74 -50.49 37.23
CA TRP A 293 18.14 -51.39 36.16
C TRP A 293 17.57 -50.95 34.83
N HIS A 294 18.44 -50.73 33.85
CA HIS A 294 18.06 -50.27 32.51
C HIS A 294 18.64 -51.15 31.42
N GLY A 295 17.95 -51.20 30.28
CA GLY A 295 18.38 -51.96 29.10
C GLY A 295 19.20 -51.13 28.12
N ARG A 296 19.83 -51.81 27.15
CA ARG A 296 20.57 -51.19 26.05
C ARG A 296 19.74 -50.10 25.35
N GLY A 297 20.37 -48.98 25.02
CA GLY A 297 19.77 -47.85 24.31
C GLY A 297 19.06 -46.84 25.22
N MET A 298 18.90 -47.14 26.51
CA MET A 298 18.36 -46.16 27.46
C MET A 298 19.28 -44.94 27.56
N SER A 299 18.69 -43.74 27.43
CA SER A 299 19.43 -42.49 27.58
C SER A 299 19.55 -42.15 29.06
N LEU A 300 20.77 -42.02 29.55
CA LEU A 300 21.09 -41.75 30.95
C LEU A 300 21.12 -40.22 31.21
N TYR A 301 21.87 -39.52 30.36
CA TYR A 301 22.07 -38.07 30.46
C TYR A 301 21.86 -37.39 29.12
N ARG A 302 21.44 -36.13 29.19
CA ARG A 302 21.46 -35.18 28.07
C ARG A 302 22.37 -34.02 28.42
N ILE A 303 23.44 -33.85 27.65
CA ILE A 303 24.46 -32.82 27.86
C ILE A 303 24.38 -31.84 26.70
N ALA A 304 24.27 -30.55 27.01
CA ALA A 304 24.22 -29.48 26.01
C ALA A 304 25.34 -28.47 26.23
N ASP A 305 25.99 -28.05 25.15
CA ASP A 305 26.93 -26.92 25.18
C ASP A 305 26.16 -25.58 25.15
N LEU A 306 26.16 -24.86 26.27
CA LEU A 306 25.45 -23.59 26.46
C LEU A 306 26.25 -22.35 26.03
N SER A 307 27.48 -22.52 25.50
CA SER A 307 28.29 -21.40 24.96
C SER A 307 27.63 -20.72 23.76
N LYS A 308 26.70 -21.41 23.10
CA LYS A 308 25.81 -20.88 22.07
C LYS A 308 24.40 -21.30 22.40
N VAL A 309 23.48 -20.35 22.33
CA VAL A 309 22.06 -20.58 22.62
C VAL A 309 21.23 -20.14 21.44
N TRP A 310 20.02 -20.69 21.37
CA TRP A 310 19.01 -20.25 20.43
C TRP A 310 18.02 -19.37 21.14
N VAL A 311 17.67 -18.27 20.51
CA VAL A 311 16.52 -17.47 20.93
C VAL A 311 15.37 -17.80 19.98
N LYS A 312 14.36 -18.48 20.51
CA LYS A 312 13.14 -18.89 19.79
C LYS A 312 12.09 -17.80 20.00
N LEU A 313 11.82 -17.03 18.96
CA LEU A 313 10.83 -15.95 18.95
C LEU A 313 9.56 -16.41 18.25
N ASP A 314 8.40 -16.01 18.75
CA ASP A 314 7.11 -16.41 18.18
C ASP A 314 6.49 -15.22 17.44
N ALA A 315 6.62 -15.20 16.10
CA ALA A 315 6.09 -14.14 15.25
C ALA A 315 4.65 -14.44 14.81
N TYR A 316 3.76 -13.45 14.88
CA TYR A 316 2.39 -13.61 14.41
C TYR A 316 2.31 -13.82 12.89
N GLU A 317 1.28 -14.55 12.45
CA GLU A 317 1.01 -14.80 11.03
C GLU A 317 0.96 -13.52 10.18
N THR A 318 0.44 -12.42 10.72
CA THR A 318 0.34 -11.12 10.04
C THR A 318 1.70 -10.44 9.81
N ASP A 319 2.72 -10.80 10.58
CA ASP A 319 4.04 -10.17 10.53
C ASP A 319 5.07 -10.98 9.75
N ILE A 320 4.83 -12.28 9.51
CA ILE A 320 5.78 -13.18 8.83
C ILE A 320 6.19 -12.69 7.44
N GLY A 321 5.29 -12.00 6.73
CA GLY A 321 5.55 -11.41 5.42
C GLY A 321 6.72 -10.41 5.41
N ARG A 322 7.04 -9.84 6.58
CA ARG A 322 8.07 -8.81 6.78
C ARG A 322 9.39 -9.37 7.33
N VAL A 323 9.39 -10.62 7.80
CA VAL A 323 10.54 -11.26 8.45
C VAL A 323 11.31 -12.14 7.46
N ARG A 324 12.65 -12.11 7.49
CA ARG A 324 13.52 -12.89 6.60
C ARG A 324 14.76 -13.40 7.33
N ASN A 325 15.30 -14.54 6.87
CA ASN A 325 16.60 -15.06 7.32
C ASN A 325 17.71 -14.01 7.11
N GLY A 326 18.61 -13.89 8.09
CA GLY A 326 19.72 -12.95 8.10
C GLY A 326 19.40 -11.57 8.67
N GLN A 327 18.13 -11.24 8.94
CA GLN A 327 17.78 -9.99 9.62
C GLN A 327 18.38 -9.94 11.03
N GLN A 328 18.85 -8.76 11.42
CA GLN A 328 19.36 -8.51 12.76
C GLN A 328 18.19 -8.32 13.73
N VAL A 329 18.31 -8.96 14.88
CA VAL A 329 17.35 -8.89 15.98
C VAL A 329 18.06 -8.35 17.20
N GLU A 330 17.48 -7.32 17.80
CA GLU A 330 17.88 -6.80 19.11
C GLU A 330 16.89 -7.33 20.13
N PHE A 331 17.36 -7.90 21.24
CA PHE A 331 16.47 -8.42 22.28
C PHE A 331 17.02 -8.16 23.68
N GLU A 332 16.10 -8.10 24.63
CA GLU A 332 16.37 -7.87 26.04
C GLU A 332 15.74 -9.01 26.84
N THR A 333 16.35 -9.34 27.99
CA THR A 333 15.78 -10.26 28.97
C THR A 333 15.37 -9.48 30.20
N GLU A 334 14.40 -10.00 30.95
CA GLU A 334 13.98 -9.38 32.21
C GLU A 334 15.04 -9.55 33.32
N ALA A 335 15.87 -10.58 33.20
CA ALA A 335 16.97 -10.84 34.12
C ALA A 335 18.09 -9.79 34.06
N TYR A 336 18.26 -9.10 32.91
CA TYR A 336 19.28 -8.06 32.74
C TYR A 336 18.67 -6.79 32.11
N PRO A 337 17.93 -5.98 32.88
CA PRO A 337 17.29 -4.78 32.39
C PRO A 337 18.30 -3.80 31.78
N GLY A 338 18.02 -3.28 30.59
CA GLY A 338 18.87 -2.30 29.89
C GLY A 338 20.06 -2.90 29.13
N LYS A 339 20.36 -4.19 29.27
CA LYS A 339 21.37 -4.87 28.46
C LYS A 339 20.74 -5.40 27.16
N VAL A 340 21.18 -4.87 26.02
CA VAL A 340 20.69 -5.29 24.71
C VAL A 340 21.59 -6.37 24.14
N PHE A 341 21.02 -7.54 23.90
CA PHE A 341 21.66 -8.62 23.17
C PHE A 341 21.30 -8.54 21.68
N THR A 342 22.20 -9.02 20.82
CA THR A 342 21.97 -9.00 19.38
C THR A 342 22.19 -10.39 18.79
N GLY A 343 21.40 -10.71 17.77
CA GLY A 343 21.51 -11.96 17.03
C GLY A 343 21.00 -11.81 15.60
N LYS A 344 21.14 -12.86 14.80
CA LYS A 344 20.60 -12.93 13.44
C LYS A 344 19.60 -14.06 13.32
N ILE A 345 18.51 -13.82 12.60
CA ILE A 345 17.53 -14.86 12.27
C ILE A 345 18.23 -15.90 11.40
N ALA A 346 18.46 -17.07 11.96
CA ALA A 346 19.13 -18.19 11.29
C ALA A 346 18.13 -19.07 10.55
N PHE A 347 16.91 -19.18 11.08
CA PHE A 347 15.88 -20.04 10.52
C PHE A 347 14.48 -19.51 10.86
N ILE A 348 13.56 -19.70 9.92
CA ILE A 348 12.14 -19.42 10.07
C ILE A 348 11.45 -20.77 9.89
N ASP A 349 10.67 -21.16 10.89
CA ASP A 349 9.94 -22.43 10.89
C ASP A 349 8.96 -22.48 9.70
N PRO A 350 8.97 -23.54 8.87
CA PRO A 350 8.01 -23.68 7.78
C PRO A 350 6.58 -23.96 8.27
N PHE A 351 6.40 -24.35 9.54
CA PHE A 351 5.11 -24.68 10.10
C PHE A 351 4.54 -23.55 10.97
N LEU A 352 3.25 -23.28 10.82
CA LEU A 352 2.49 -22.39 11.69
C LEU A 352 1.98 -23.19 12.90
N ASN A 353 2.22 -22.68 14.12
CA ASN A 353 1.55 -23.22 15.30
C ASN A 353 0.07 -22.81 15.26
N THR A 354 -0.82 -23.79 15.11
CA THR A 354 -2.27 -23.55 14.95
C THR A 354 -2.95 -23.05 16.23
N THR A 355 -2.41 -23.37 17.41
CA THR A 355 -2.93 -22.95 18.71
C THR A 355 -2.61 -21.48 18.98
N THR A 356 -1.36 -21.07 18.77
CA THR A 356 -0.92 -19.68 19.03
C THR A 356 -1.01 -18.77 17.81
N ARG A 357 -1.25 -19.32 16.61
CA ARG A 357 -1.19 -18.61 15.31
C ARG A 357 0.13 -17.86 15.12
N THR A 358 1.22 -18.49 15.55
CA THR A 358 2.58 -17.95 15.42
C THR A 358 3.50 -18.88 14.62
N VAL A 359 4.45 -18.28 13.92
CA VAL A 359 5.57 -18.93 13.26
C VAL A 359 6.81 -18.71 14.09
N ARG A 360 7.56 -19.78 14.37
CA ARG A 360 8.76 -19.70 15.19
C ARG A 360 9.95 -19.19 14.39
N LEU A 361 10.62 -18.17 14.91
CA LEU A 361 11.88 -17.65 14.39
C LEU A 361 13.00 -18.12 15.30
N ARG A 362 14.05 -18.69 14.73
CA ARG A 362 15.25 -19.09 15.46
C ARG A 362 16.37 -18.09 15.21
N VAL A 363 16.88 -17.51 16.28
CA VAL A 363 18.00 -16.58 16.28
C VAL A 363 19.19 -17.25 16.97
N ASN A 364 20.33 -17.29 16.30
CA ASN A 364 21.56 -17.85 16.89
C ASN A 364 22.28 -16.75 17.67
N VAL A 365 22.63 -17.04 18.93
CA VAL A 365 23.26 -16.07 19.84
C VAL A 365 24.47 -16.71 20.52
N ASN A 366 25.58 -15.98 20.54
CA ASN A 366 26.76 -16.39 21.31
C ASN A 366 26.54 -16.06 22.78
N ASN A 367 26.88 -17.00 23.67
CA ASN A 367 26.70 -16.89 25.11
C ASN A 367 27.98 -17.31 25.86
N PRO A 368 29.12 -16.64 25.62
CA PRO A 368 30.40 -17.04 26.19
C PRO A 368 30.42 -16.94 27.72
N ASP A 369 29.75 -15.91 28.27
CA ASP A 369 29.71 -15.63 29.71
C ASP A 369 28.60 -16.42 30.44
N GLY A 370 27.82 -17.24 29.73
CA GLY A 370 26.75 -18.05 30.31
C GLY A 370 25.55 -17.24 30.87
N GLU A 371 25.46 -15.95 30.54
CA GLU A 371 24.41 -15.06 31.05
C GLU A 371 23.01 -15.46 30.60
N LEU A 372 22.87 -15.90 29.34
CA LEU A 372 21.60 -16.33 28.76
C LEU A 372 21.31 -17.79 29.13
N LYS A 373 20.44 -17.99 30.12
CA LYS A 373 20.04 -19.33 30.55
C LYS A 373 18.83 -19.82 29.74
N PRO A 374 18.81 -21.09 29.28
CA PRO A 374 17.62 -21.68 28.68
C PRO A 374 16.38 -21.51 29.56
N GLY A 375 15.24 -21.19 28.95
CA GLY A 375 13.98 -20.90 29.64
C GLY A 375 13.74 -19.41 29.93
N MET A 376 14.75 -18.54 29.85
CA MET A 376 14.56 -17.10 30.03
C MET A 376 13.63 -16.51 28.96
N PHE A 377 12.70 -15.65 29.37
CA PHE A 377 11.88 -14.87 28.44
C PHE A 377 12.69 -13.74 27.81
N VAL A 378 12.41 -13.49 26.53
CA VAL A 378 13.01 -12.39 25.78
C VAL A 378 11.94 -11.50 25.16
N ARG A 379 12.25 -10.21 25.11
CA ARG A 379 11.53 -9.24 24.29
C ARG A 379 12.46 -8.79 23.17
N ALA A 380 12.08 -9.13 21.95
CA ALA A 380 12.84 -8.85 20.75
C ALA A 380 12.21 -7.72 19.94
N SER A 381 13.06 -6.99 19.23
CA SER A 381 12.69 -5.98 18.27
C SER A 381 13.40 -6.22 16.93
N ILE A 382 12.62 -6.20 15.85
CA ILE A 382 13.11 -6.36 14.48
C ILE A 382 12.81 -5.08 13.70
N LYS A 383 13.86 -4.40 13.25
CA LYS A 383 13.76 -3.16 12.47
C LYS A 383 13.65 -3.50 10.98
N VAL A 384 12.53 -3.14 10.35
CA VAL A 384 12.24 -3.40 8.93
C VAL A 384 12.02 -2.09 8.17
N ARG A 385 12.68 -1.91 7.02
CA ARG A 385 12.61 -0.66 6.24
C ARG A 385 11.40 -0.64 5.31
N VAL A 386 10.85 0.53 5.03
CA VAL A 386 9.69 0.70 4.12
C VAL A 386 10.11 1.36 2.79
N ALA A 387 9.56 0.89 1.68
CA ALA A 387 9.81 1.23 0.27
C ALA A 387 8.84 2.30 -0.23
N GLU A 388 9.16 2.95 -1.35
CA GLU A 388 8.38 4.06 -1.96
C GLU A 388 6.88 3.75 -2.13
N GLU A 389 6.50 2.50 -2.39
CA GLU A 389 5.10 2.05 -2.54
C GLU A 389 4.42 1.70 -1.19
N GLY A 390 5.02 2.04 -0.05
CA GLY A 390 4.55 1.64 1.28
C GLY A 390 4.80 0.16 1.63
N GLN A 391 5.47 -0.58 0.74
CA GLN A 391 5.84 -1.98 0.96
C GLN A 391 7.07 -2.09 1.87
N VAL A 392 7.18 -3.16 2.65
CA VAL A 392 8.35 -3.37 3.50
C VAL A 392 9.51 -3.91 2.65
N ILE A 393 10.63 -3.17 2.57
CA ILE A 393 11.83 -3.56 1.83
C ILE A 393 12.42 -4.80 2.49
N THR A 394 12.32 -5.91 1.79
CA THR A 394 13.00 -7.15 2.14
C THR A 394 14.34 -7.18 1.40
N HIS A 395 15.45 -7.18 2.14
CA HIS A 395 16.76 -7.37 1.53
C HIS A 395 16.87 -8.79 0.99
N LYS A 396 16.65 -8.96 -0.31
CA LYS A 396 16.97 -10.20 -1.00
C LYS A 396 18.47 -10.16 -1.32
N TYR A 397 19.21 -11.17 -0.85
CA TYR A 397 20.62 -11.43 -1.11
C TYR A 397 21.10 -10.86 -2.45
N THR A 398 21.77 -9.71 -2.41
CA THR A 398 22.48 -9.13 -3.57
C THR A 398 23.84 -8.68 -3.08
N LYS A 399 24.91 -9.29 -3.62
CA LYS A 399 26.31 -8.99 -3.30
C LYS A 399 26.79 -7.61 -3.83
N LYS A 400 25.87 -6.70 -4.19
CA LYS A 400 26.18 -5.34 -4.62
C LYS A 400 25.41 -4.34 -3.74
N PRO A 401 26.04 -3.24 -3.28
CA PRO A 401 25.34 -2.24 -2.48
C PRO A 401 24.26 -1.56 -3.33
N ILE A 402 23.00 -1.99 -3.16
CA ILE A 402 21.85 -1.31 -3.74
C ILE A 402 21.76 0.07 -3.07
N LYS A 403 21.89 1.15 -3.84
CA LYS A 403 21.58 2.51 -3.38
C LYS A 403 20.06 2.63 -3.22
N ILE A 404 19.54 2.15 -2.10
CA ILE A 404 18.12 2.21 -1.78
C ILE A 404 17.74 3.69 -1.55
N ARG A 405 17.09 4.33 -2.53
CA ARG A 405 16.38 5.60 -2.31
C ARG A 405 15.04 5.29 -1.60
N SER A 406 15.07 4.81 -0.37
CA SER A 406 13.87 4.45 0.40
C SER A 406 13.30 5.64 1.16
N ARG A 407 12.79 6.66 0.46
CA ARG A 407 12.01 7.71 1.12
C ARG A 407 10.57 7.62 0.63
N VAL A 408 9.63 7.50 1.55
CA VAL A 408 8.19 7.48 1.27
C VAL A 408 7.60 8.84 1.60
N LEU A 409 6.60 9.27 0.84
CA LEU A 409 5.85 10.47 1.15
C LEU A 409 5.02 10.22 2.43
N THR A 410 5.11 11.12 3.41
CA THR A 410 4.51 10.90 4.73
C THR A 410 3.71 12.08 5.25
N ILE A 411 2.69 11.76 6.04
CA ILE A 411 1.93 12.73 6.85
C ILE A 411 1.83 12.27 8.31
N PRO A 412 1.71 13.19 9.27
CA PRO A 412 1.48 12.84 10.68
C PRO A 412 0.21 12.01 10.86
N HIS A 413 0.22 11.06 11.80
CA HIS A 413 -0.92 10.18 12.06
C HIS A 413 -2.18 10.90 12.57
N THR A 414 -2.02 12.13 13.06
CA THR A 414 -3.11 12.98 13.56
C THR A 414 -3.78 13.81 12.47
N ALA A 415 -3.21 13.84 11.26
CA ALA A 415 -3.70 14.64 10.14
C ALA A 415 -4.92 14.06 9.40
N PRO A 416 -4.97 12.75 9.08
CA PRO A 416 -6.10 12.18 8.37
C PRO A 416 -7.28 11.91 9.30
N LEU A 417 -8.49 12.20 8.81
CA LEU A 417 -9.73 11.75 9.40
C LEU A 417 -10.38 10.68 8.52
N PHE A 418 -10.87 9.60 9.14
CA PHE A 418 -11.39 8.42 8.42
C PHE A 418 -12.92 8.41 8.37
N THR A 419 -13.49 8.12 7.20
CA THR A 419 -14.92 7.78 7.02
C THR A 419 -15.05 6.42 6.38
N GLY A 420 -15.12 5.37 7.19
CA GLY A 420 -15.11 3.99 6.70
C GLY A 420 -13.85 3.71 5.88
N LYS A 421 -13.97 3.63 4.55
CA LYS A 421 -12.85 3.33 3.63
C LYS A 421 -12.08 4.55 3.11
N ARG A 422 -12.59 5.78 3.31
CA ARG A 422 -11.96 7.01 2.81
C ARG A 422 -11.15 7.69 3.89
N ALA A 423 -10.03 8.31 3.51
CA ALA A 423 -9.27 9.20 4.36
C ALA A 423 -9.31 10.62 3.80
N VAL A 424 -9.62 11.60 4.64
CA VAL A 424 -9.65 13.03 4.28
C VAL A 424 -8.64 13.76 5.13
N VAL A 425 -7.81 14.58 4.49
CA VAL A 425 -6.86 15.48 5.14
C VAL A 425 -7.20 16.92 4.81
N TYR A 426 -6.78 17.83 5.68
CA TYR A 426 -6.97 19.27 5.48
C TYR A 426 -5.66 19.94 5.11
N LEU A 427 -5.63 20.61 3.96
CA LEU A 427 -4.45 21.35 3.50
C LEU A 427 -4.58 22.83 3.85
N GLN A 428 -3.46 23.41 4.27
CA GLN A 428 -3.29 24.84 4.51
C GLN A 428 -2.64 25.51 3.31
N LYS A 429 -3.29 26.54 2.75
CA LYS A 429 -2.76 27.39 1.69
C LYS A 429 -2.68 28.84 2.16
N GLU A 430 -1.60 29.53 1.80
CA GLU A 430 -1.40 30.93 2.17
C GLU A 430 -1.69 31.84 0.97
N LYS A 431 -2.60 32.80 1.14
CA LYS A 431 -2.86 33.88 0.18
C LYS A 431 -1.89 35.03 0.49
N LYS A 432 -0.91 35.25 -0.39
CA LYS A 432 0.10 36.30 -0.26
C LYS A 432 -0.26 37.49 -1.16
N LYS A 433 -0.11 38.72 -0.65
CA LYS A 433 -0.25 39.95 -1.43
C LYS A 433 1.08 40.70 -1.39
N TYR A 434 1.47 41.29 -2.51
CA TYR A 434 2.67 42.12 -2.58
C TYR A 434 2.44 43.39 -1.77
N ASP A 435 3.29 43.62 -0.77
CA ASP A 435 3.26 44.81 0.07
C ASP A 435 4.35 45.76 -0.43
N SER A 436 3.94 46.81 -1.15
CA SER A 436 4.83 47.80 -1.75
C SER A 436 5.64 48.59 -0.73
N SER A 437 5.22 48.63 0.53
CA SER A 437 5.95 49.34 1.60
C SER A 437 7.11 48.53 2.19
N LEU A 438 7.07 47.20 2.06
CA LEU A 438 8.06 46.27 2.62
C LEU A 438 8.92 45.58 1.54
N GLY A 439 8.63 45.83 0.25
CA GLY A 439 9.28 45.18 -0.88
C GLY A 439 9.15 43.64 -0.88
N LYS A 440 8.16 43.09 -0.15
CA LYS A 440 8.04 41.65 0.12
C LYS A 440 6.59 41.17 0.02
N MET A 441 6.43 39.89 -0.31
CA MET A 441 5.14 39.20 -0.31
C MET A 441 4.67 38.92 1.12
N LYS A 442 3.59 39.57 1.56
CA LYS A 442 3.02 39.41 2.91
C LYS A 442 1.86 38.41 2.87
N VAL A 443 1.85 37.47 3.81
CA VAL A 443 0.73 36.52 3.97
C VAL A 443 -0.47 37.29 4.52
N VAL A 444 -1.52 37.41 3.71
CA VAL A 444 -2.74 38.14 4.08
C VAL A 444 -3.72 37.21 4.76
N GLN A 445 -3.83 35.96 4.31
CA GLN A 445 -4.85 35.03 4.77
C GLN A 445 -4.40 33.58 4.65
N ARG A 446 -4.80 32.73 5.61
CA ARG A 446 -4.66 31.28 5.54
C ARG A 446 -5.99 30.65 5.19
N LEU A 447 -5.95 29.74 4.23
CA LEU A 447 -7.09 29.04 3.65
C LEU A 447 -6.92 27.54 3.91
N TYR A 448 -8.03 26.87 4.23
CA TYR A 448 -8.07 25.45 4.53
C TYR A 448 -9.09 24.74 3.65
N TYR A 449 -8.74 23.60 3.07
CA TYR A 449 -9.67 22.81 2.26
C TYR A 449 -9.42 21.31 2.43
N ALA A 450 -10.49 20.53 2.27
CA ALA A 450 -10.45 19.08 2.37
C ALA A 450 -9.88 18.45 1.09
N VAL A 451 -9.03 17.44 1.24
CA VAL A 451 -8.49 16.60 0.17
C VAL A 451 -8.67 15.14 0.56
N GLU A 452 -9.23 14.34 -0.34
CA GLU A 452 -9.29 12.89 -0.19
C GLU A 452 -7.94 12.28 -0.58
N VAL A 453 -7.44 11.36 0.23
CA VAL A 453 -6.12 10.75 0.08
C VAL A 453 -6.18 9.24 0.24
N GLU A 454 -5.32 8.53 -0.50
CA GLU A 454 -5.10 7.11 -0.30
C GLU A 454 -3.86 6.91 0.56
N LEU A 455 -4.04 6.25 1.71
CA LEU A 455 -2.99 6.03 2.68
C LEU A 455 -2.54 4.58 2.66
N GLY A 456 -1.23 4.39 2.78
CA GLY A 456 -0.60 3.10 3.01
C GLY A 456 -0.51 2.77 4.51
N PRO A 457 0.34 1.80 4.89
CA PRO A 457 0.46 1.39 6.27
C PRO A 457 0.97 2.52 7.18
N ARG A 458 0.50 2.52 8.42
CA ARG A 458 1.03 3.39 9.48
C ARG A 458 2.40 2.88 9.91
N VAL A 459 3.37 3.78 10.03
CA VAL A 459 4.71 3.46 10.52
C VAL A 459 5.10 4.49 11.60
N GLY A 460 4.99 4.07 12.86
CA GLY A 460 5.17 4.96 14.01
C GLY A 460 4.14 6.10 14.02
N ASP A 461 4.62 7.33 14.04
CA ASP A 461 3.79 8.54 14.11
C ASP A 461 3.34 9.07 12.74
N TYR A 462 3.62 8.34 11.65
CA TYR A 462 3.35 8.77 10.29
C TYR A 462 2.55 7.73 9.50
N TYR A 463 1.70 8.20 8.58
CA TYR A 463 1.14 7.37 7.50
C TYR A 463 1.96 7.55 6.22
N VAL A 464 2.13 6.47 5.48
CA VAL A 464 2.61 6.53 4.09
C VAL A 464 1.46 7.05 3.21
N VAL A 465 1.75 8.00 2.33
CA VAL A 465 0.78 8.50 1.35
C VAL A 465 1.03 7.79 0.02
N LEU A 466 0.00 7.11 -0.49
CA LEU A 466 0.05 6.43 -1.79
C LEU A 466 -0.41 7.38 -2.92
N SER A 467 -1.47 8.14 -2.67
CA SER A 467 -1.98 9.13 -3.64
C SER A 467 -2.74 10.27 -2.96
N GLY A 468 -2.91 11.38 -3.67
CA GLY A 468 -3.73 12.53 -3.26
C GLY A 468 -2.97 13.73 -2.67
N LEU A 469 -1.67 13.60 -2.36
CA LEU A 469 -0.83 14.70 -1.87
C LEU A 469 0.49 14.81 -2.62
N GLU A 470 1.09 16.00 -2.55
CA GLU A 470 2.41 16.31 -3.12
C GLU A 470 3.37 16.79 -2.03
N GLU A 471 4.68 16.62 -2.26
CA GLU A 471 5.72 17.12 -1.36
C GLU A 471 5.63 18.64 -1.18
N GLY A 472 5.83 19.10 0.06
CA GLY A 472 5.83 20.52 0.40
C GLY A 472 4.45 21.12 0.66
N GLN A 473 3.36 20.39 0.41
CA GLN A 473 2.02 20.80 0.85
C GLN A 473 1.95 20.83 2.38
N MET A 474 1.21 21.79 2.95
CA MET A 474 1.07 21.93 4.41
C MET A 474 -0.20 21.22 4.87
N VAL A 475 -0.08 20.08 5.54
CA VAL A 475 -1.21 19.32 6.08
C VAL A 475 -1.47 19.69 7.54
N VAL A 476 -2.73 19.90 7.91
CA VAL A 476 -3.09 20.22 9.30
C VAL A 476 -2.90 18.97 10.17
N SER A 477 -2.03 19.06 11.17
CA SER A 477 -1.74 17.98 12.13
C SER A 477 -2.44 18.18 13.48
N GLN A 478 -2.83 19.41 13.82
CA GLN A 478 -3.55 19.73 15.07
C GLN A 478 -4.75 20.63 14.77
N GLY A 479 -5.88 20.40 15.45
CA GLY A 479 -7.12 21.17 15.25
C GLY A 479 -7.96 20.72 14.05
N VAL A 480 -7.66 19.54 13.48
CA VAL A 480 -8.30 18.98 12.28
C VAL A 480 -9.83 18.90 12.42
N TYR A 481 -10.33 18.34 13.52
CA TYR A 481 -11.78 18.24 13.80
C TYR A 481 -12.48 19.60 13.90
N LYS A 482 -11.81 20.64 14.38
CA LYS A 482 -12.40 21.99 14.48
C LYS A 482 -12.55 22.63 13.10
N ILE A 483 -11.58 22.40 12.22
CA ILE A 483 -11.64 22.83 10.82
C ILE A 483 -12.74 22.07 10.07
N ASP A 484 -12.79 20.75 10.25
CA ASP A 484 -13.83 19.89 9.69
C ASP A 484 -15.23 20.32 10.13
N SER A 485 -15.43 20.51 11.44
CA SER A 485 -16.70 20.97 12.02
C SER A 485 -17.13 22.34 11.47
N ALA A 486 -16.18 23.28 11.34
CA ALA A 486 -16.48 24.59 10.76
C ALA A 486 -16.92 24.49 9.30
N LEU A 487 -16.20 23.69 8.49
CA LEU A 487 -16.57 23.43 7.09
C LEU A 487 -17.94 22.75 6.98
N GLN A 488 -18.24 21.82 7.88
CA GLN A 488 -19.51 21.13 7.96
C GLN A 488 -20.68 22.07 8.27
N ILE A 489 -20.52 22.97 9.26
CA ILE A 489 -21.52 23.99 9.61
C ILE A 489 -21.78 24.94 8.44
N MET A 490 -20.74 25.25 7.65
CA MET A 490 -20.87 26.07 6.44
C MET A 490 -21.38 25.30 5.21
N ALA A 491 -21.70 24.01 5.35
CA ALA A 491 -22.09 23.11 4.26
C ALA A 491 -21.09 23.13 3.08
N LYS A 492 -19.80 23.23 3.40
CA LYS A 492 -18.63 23.11 2.51
C LYS A 492 -18.12 21.66 2.51
N PRO A 493 -17.16 21.30 1.62
CA PRO A 493 -16.52 20.00 1.67
C PRO A 493 -15.92 19.70 3.05
N SER A 494 -16.33 18.58 3.63
CA SER A 494 -15.87 18.06 4.91
C SER A 494 -15.83 16.52 4.88
N MET A 495 -15.53 15.92 6.03
CA MET A 495 -15.62 14.48 6.23
C MET A 495 -17.01 13.92 5.83
N MET A 496 -18.08 14.54 6.31
CA MET A 496 -19.47 14.06 6.14
C MET A 496 -20.12 14.54 4.84
N ASN A 497 -19.64 15.66 4.31
CA ASN A 497 -20.06 16.18 3.02
C ASN A 497 -18.86 16.11 2.09
N PRO A 498 -18.66 15.00 1.35
CA PRO A 498 -17.48 14.87 0.51
C PRO A 498 -17.40 16.12 -0.38
N PRO A 499 -16.20 16.61 -0.70
CA PRO A 499 -16.10 17.56 -1.79
C PRO A 499 -16.94 16.99 -2.91
N LYS A 500 -17.98 17.73 -3.35
CA LYS A 500 -18.43 17.55 -4.72
C LYS A 500 -17.12 17.51 -5.47
N LYS A 501 -16.91 16.50 -6.32
CA LYS A 501 -16.07 16.77 -7.46
C LYS A 501 -16.72 18.00 -8.09
N GLN A 502 -16.31 19.20 -7.65
CA GLN A 502 -15.68 20.10 -8.56
C GLN A 502 -14.94 19.12 -9.45
N LEU A 503 -15.47 18.94 -10.65
CA LEU A 503 -14.74 19.49 -11.76
C LEU A 503 -14.02 20.76 -11.24
N ALA A 504 -12.94 20.54 -10.49
CA ALA A 504 -11.72 21.16 -10.84
C ALA A 504 -11.77 20.95 -12.34
N SER A 505 -11.99 22.04 -13.04
CA SER A 505 -10.83 22.54 -13.74
C SER A 505 -9.53 21.94 -13.13
N GLU A 506 -9.26 20.63 -13.35
CA GLU A 506 -8.16 20.23 -14.22
C GLU A 506 -8.01 21.44 -15.09
N LYS A 507 -7.02 22.28 -14.74
CA LYS A 507 -6.58 23.36 -15.61
C LYS A 507 -6.85 22.82 -16.97
N THR A 508 -7.84 23.40 -17.63
CA THR A 508 -8.19 23.03 -18.97
C THR A 508 -6.85 23.27 -19.63
N LYS A 509 -6.10 22.19 -19.85
CA LYS A 509 -5.14 22.13 -20.91
C LYS A 509 -6.06 22.36 -22.07
N THR A 510 -6.16 23.65 -22.38
CA THR A 510 -6.82 24.28 -23.49
C THR A 510 -7.29 23.23 -24.47
N SER A 511 -8.59 22.90 -24.42
CA SER A 511 -9.38 22.49 -25.59
C SER A 511 -8.57 21.71 -26.64
N GLN A 512 -8.12 20.50 -26.27
CA GLN A 512 -7.42 19.60 -27.18
C GLN A 512 -7.63 18.10 -26.94
N GLU A 513 -8.05 17.64 -25.76
CA GLU A 513 -7.98 16.19 -25.43
C GLU A 513 -9.31 15.39 -25.43
N ASN A 514 -10.49 16.01 -25.58
CA ASN A 514 -11.77 15.27 -25.70
C ASN A 514 -12.21 15.07 -27.16
N VAL A 515 -11.26 14.88 -28.07
CA VAL A 515 -11.56 14.62 -29.48
C VAL A 515 -11.39 13.13 -29.71
N PRO A 516 -12.47 12.39 -30.01
CA PRO A 516 -12.40 10.99 -30.39
C PRO A 516 -11.34 10.75 -31.48
N PRO A 517 -10.63 9.62 -31.46
CA PRO A 517 -9.50 9.36 -32.37
C PRO A 517 -9.86 9.49 -33.87
N TYR A 518 -11.13 9.35 -34.23
CA TYR A 518 -11.64 9.45 -35.60
C TYR A 518 -12.72 10.54 -35.76
N ALA A 519 -12.81 11.51 -34.83
CA ALA A 519 -13.83 12.55 -34.91
C ALA A 519 -13.60 13.49 -36.10
N ILE A 520 -14.65 13.79 -36.87
CA ILE A 520 -14.60 14.81 -37.92
C ILE A 520 -15.89 15.62 -37.81
N ALA A 521 -15.79 16.82 -37.24
CA ALA A 521 -16.91 17.76 -37.20
C ALA A 521 -17.37 18.06 -38.64
N SER A 522 -18.69 18.16 -38.87
CA SER A 522 -19.33 18.46 -40.15
C SER A 522 -19.09 17.44 -41.28
N SER A 523 -18.84 16.19 -40.91
CA SER A 523 -18.72 15.09 -41.87
C SER A 523 -20.10 14.54 -42.26
N ASN A 524 -20.28 14.23 -43.55
CA ASN A 524 -21.53 13.65 -44.05
C ASN A 524 -21.93 12.34 -43.35
N TYR A 525 -20.99 11.64 -42.70
CA TYR A 525 -21.28 10.41 -41.96
C TYR A 525 -21.99 10.67 -40.62
N HIS A 526 -21.73 11.79 -39.94
CA HIS A 526 -22.45 12.14 -38.71
C HIS A 526 -23.93 12.38 -38.97
N LYS A 527 -24.26 13.01 -40.11
CA LYS A 527 -25.65 13.17 -40.57
C LYS A 527 -26.32 11.82 -40.82
N LYS A 528 -25.63 10.87 -41.45
CA LYS A 528 -26.14 9.50 -41.69
C LYS A 528 -26.29 8.68 -40.40
N MET A 529 -25.37 8.82 -39.45
CA MET A 529 -25.38 8.09 -38.17
C MET A 529 -26.29 8.72 -37.12
N LYS A 530 -26.67 9.99 -37.28
CA LYS A 530 -27.61 10.70 -36.40
C LYS A 530 -28.93 9.93 -36.25
N ASP A 531 -29.48 9.42 -37.34
CA ASP A 531 -30.74 8.68 -37.33
C ASP A 531 -30.65 7.38 -36.53
N ILE A 532 -29.47 6.76 -36.50
CA ILE A 532 -29.19 5.56 -35.69
C ILE A 532 -29.10 5.93 -34.20
N VAL A 533 -28.30 6.95 -33.87
CA VAL A 533 -28.14 7.39 -32.49
C VAL A 533 -29.45 7.94 -31.91
N ASP A 534 -30.26 8.65 -32.70
CA ASP A 534 -31.57 9.15 -32.30
C ASP A 534 -32.55 8.01 -32.00
N SER A 535 -32.60 6.98 -32.86
CA SER A 535 -33.42 5.79 -32.61
C SER A 535 -32.98 5.04 -31.34
N TYR A 536 -31.67 4.95 -31.08
CA TYR A 536 -31.15 4.36 -29.85
C TYR A 536 -31.52 5.17 -28.59
N LEU A 537 -31.38 6.51 -28.64
CA LEU A 537 -31.72 7.35 -27.50
C LEU A 537 -33.22 7.31 -27.21
N LYS A 538 -34.08 7.31 -28.24
CA LYS A 538 -35.52 7.11 -28.09
C LYS A 538 -35.84 5.76 -27.46
N LEU A 539 -35.17 4.67 -27.88
CA LEU A 539 -35.31 3.36 -27.27
C LEU A 539 -34.99 3.39 -25.77
N THR A 540 -33.87 4.00 -25.36
CA THR A 540 -33.52 4.11 -23.92
C THR A 540 -34.54 4.93 -23.14
N GLN A 541 -35.09 5.99 -23.73
CA GLN A 541 -36.11 6.82 -23.09
C GLN A 541 -37.44 6.08 -22.93
N SER A 542 -37.87 5.34 -23.95
CA SER A 542 -39.09 4.52 -23.91
C SER A 542 -38.98 3.39 -22.88
N LEU A 543 -37.82 2.73 -22.82
CA LEU A 543 -37.53 1.72 -21.80
C LEU A 543 -37.49 2.33 -20.39
N ALA A 544 -36.99 3.56 -20.21
CA ALA A 544 -37.03 4.24 -18.92
C ALA A 544 -38.47 4.60 -18.48
N LYS A 545 -39.37 4.85 -19.43
CA LYS A 545 -40.79 5.16 -19.17
C LYS A 545 -41.70 3.93 -19.06
N ASP A 546 -41.15 2.72 -19.18
CA ASP A 546 -41.91 1.47 -19.31
C ASP A 546 -42.90 1.48 -20.51
N ASN A 547 -42.61 2.24 -21.58
CA ASN A 547 -43.45 2.23 -22.78
C ASN A 547 -42.95 1.18 -23.79
N VAL A 548 -43.67 0.06 -23.87
CA VAL A 548 -43.32 -1.11 -24.68
C VAL A 548 -43.44 -0.83 -26.18
N GLN A 549 -44.56 -0.23 -26.59
CA GLN A 549 -44.88 0.01 -28.00
C GLN A 549 -43.87 0.98 -28.63
N ASP A 550 -43.53 2.07 -27.92
CA ASP A 550 -42.53 3.03 -28.38
C ASP A 550 -41.12 2.43 -28.41
N ALA A 551 -40.81 1.50 -27.50
CA ALA A 551 -39.54 0.79 -27.49
C ALA A 551 -39.41 -0.13 -28.71
N HIS A 552 -40.47 -0.89 -29.04
CA HIS A 552 -40.50 -1.73 -30.26
C HIS A 552 -40.37 -0.89 -31.53
N HIS A 553 -41.11 0.22 -31.63
CA HIS A 553 -41.01 1.12 -32.78
C HIS A 553 -39.58 1.67 -32.92
N SER A 554 -38.96 2.10 -31.82
CA SER A 554 -37.59 2.62 -31.83
C SER A 554 -36.56 1.55 -32.25
N LEU A 555 -36.78 0.28 -31.89
CA LEU A 555 -35.93 -0.84 -32.30
C LEU A 555 -36.05 -1.14 -33.80
N LEU A 556 -37.27 -1.14 -34.35
CA LEU A 556 -37.49 -1.30 -35.79
C LEU A 556 -36.88 -0.16 -36.60
N ALA A 557 -37.00 1.08 -36.10
CA ALA A 557 -36.36 2.24 -36.71
C ALA A 557 -34.83 2.11 -36.71
N LEU A 558 -34.25 1.60 -35.63
CA LEU A 558 -32.80 1.40 -35.50
C LEU A 558 -32.26 0.41 -36.55
N GLU A 559 -32.98 -0.70 -36.77
CA GLU A 559 -32.63 -1.70 -37.79
C GLU A 559 -32.78 -1.15 -39.21
N LYS A 560 -33.86 -0.41 -39.48
CA LYS A 560 -34.07 0.23 -40.78
C LYS A 560 -32.93 1.20 -41.09
N HIS A 561 -32.56 2.05 -40.13
CA HIS A 561 -31.48 3.02 -40.31
C HIS A 561 -30.11 2.33 -40.46
N SER A 562 -29.83 1.25 -39.70
CA SER A 562 -28.56 0.51 -39.85
C SER A 562 -28.41 -0.14 -41.24
N LYS A 563 -29.47 -0.74 -41.78
CA LYS A 563 -29.44 -1.35 -43.13
C LYS A 563 -29.28 -0.30 -44.23
N LYS A 564 -29.96 0.84 -44.10
CA LYS A 564 -29.84 1.96 -45.04
C LYS A 564 -28.41 2.50 -45.10
N VAL A 565 -27.78 2.69 -43.94
CA VAL A 565 -26.39 3.19 -43.86
C VAL A 565 -25.38 2.24 -44.49
N LEU A 566 -25.58 0.92 -44.39
CA LEU A 566 -24.74 -0.09 -45.06
C LEU A 566 -24.91 -0.07 -46.59
N ALA A 567 -26.12 0.16 -47.08
CA ALA A 567 -26.40 0.24 -48.52
C ALA A 567 -25.85 1.54 -49.15
N ASP A 568 -25.98 2.68 -48.45
CA ASP A 568 -25.58 3.99 -48.97
C ASP A 568 -24.06 4.22 -48.94
N GLY A 569 -23.31 3.44 -48.15
CA GLY A 569 -21.86 3.57 -47.96
C GLY A 569 -21.38 4.94 -47.42
N PHE A 570 -20.06 5.11 -47.26
CA PHE A 570 -19.45 6.38 -46.87
C PHE A 570 -18.33 6.79 -47.83
N SER A 571 -18.29 8.08 -48.18
CA SER A 571 -17.16 8.69 -48.90
C SER A 571 -16.19 9.29 -47.87
N LEU A 572 -15.28 8.47 -47.37
CA LEU A 572 -14.32 8.79 -46.31
C LEU A 572 -12.97 8.07 -46.56
N PRO A 573 -11.87 8.52 -45.93
CA PRO A 573 -10.60 7.79 -45.92
C PRO A 573 -10.80 6.31 -45.54
N GLN A 574 -10.06 5.42 -46.19
CA GLN A 574 -10.29 3.96 -46.16
C GLN A 574 -10.42 3.39 -44.74
N ILE A 575 -9.60 3.88 -43.79
CA ILE A 575 -9.60 3.45 -42.39
C ILE A 575 -10.88 3.85 -41.65
N SER A 576 -11.36 5.09 -41.86
CA SER A 576 -12.58 5.58 -41.23
C SER A 576 -13.82 4.91 -41.84
N ASN A 577 -13.81 4.70 -43.15
CA ASN A 577 -14.88 3.99 -43.85
C ASN A 577 -14.99 2.53 -43.38
N ALA A 578 -13.86 1.81 -43.29
CA ALA A 578 -13.82 0.42 -42.82
C ALA A 578 -14.33 0.29 -41.38
N ARG A 579 -13.89 1.18 -40.48
CA ARG A 579 -14.30 1.16 -39.06
C ARG A 579 -15.78 1.50 -38.86
N ILE A 580 -16.30 2.52 -39.55
CA ILE A 580 -17.75 2.81 -39.48
C ILE A 580 -18.55 1.64 -40.07
N THR A 581 -18.12 1.06 -41.19
CA THR A 581 -18.78 -0.11 -41.79
C THR A 581 -18.78 -1.30 -40.84
N GLU A 582 -17.69 -1.56 -40.11
CA GLU A 582 -17.60 -2.59 -39.09
C GLU A 582 -18.61 -2.37 -37.96
N HIS A 583 -18.70 -1.15 -37.41
CA HIS A 583 -19.65 -0.85 -36.33
C HIS A 583 -21.11 -0.96 -36.78
N VAL A 584 -21.45 -0.44 -37.96
CA VAL A 584 -22.82 -0.52 -38.49
C VAL A 584 -23.18 -1.97 -38.84
N THR A 585 -22.22 -2.75 -39.34
CA THR A 585 -22.41 -4.20 -39.60
C THR A 585 -22.62 -4.96 -38.29
N ALA A 586 -21.82 -4.69 -37.26
CA ALA A 586 -21.99 -5.28 -35.93
C ALA A 586 -23.35 -4.91 -35.32
N LEU A 587 -23.78 -3.66 -35.47
CA LEU A 587 -25.10 -3.20 -35.04
C LEU A 587 -26.22 -3.92 -35.79
N SER A 588 -26.15 -3.98 -37.12
CA SER A 588 -27.16 -4.64 -37.96
C SER A 588 -27.26 -6.14 -37.65
N ASN A 589 -26.12 -6.83 -37.50
CA ASN A 589 -26.08 -8.24 -37.13
C ASN A 589 -26.60 -8.50 -35.72
N PHE A 590 -26.39 -7.58 -34.79
CA PHE A 590 -26.95 -7.67 -33.44
C PHE A 590 -28.48 -7.50 -33.47
N LEU A 591 -28.97 -6.49 -34.20
CA LEU A 591 -30.41 -6.22 -34.33
C LEU A 591 -31.17 -7.32 -35.06
N ALA A 592 -30.53 -8.02 -35.99
CA ALA A 592 -31.12 -9.18 -36.66
C ALA A 592 -31.36 -10.37 -35.72
N LYS A 593 -30.64 -10.44 -34.59
CA LYS A 593 -30.74 -11.53 -33.60
C LYS A 593 -31.77 -11.27 -32.49
N ILE A 594 -32.26 -10.03 -32.35
CA ILE A 594 -33.25 -9.68 -31.33
C ILE A 594 -34.64 -10.00 -31.85
N ASP A 595 -35.42 -10.78 -31.10
CA ASP A 595 -36.83 -10.95 -31.38
C ASP A 595 -37.62 -9.69 -30.98
N LYS A 596 -38.25 -9.08 -31.97
CA LYS A 596 -38.91 -7.78 -31.87
C LYS A 596 -40.34 -7.88 -31.31
N LYS A 597 -40.84 -9.10 -31.05
CA LYS A 597 -42.17 -9.35 -30.46
C LYS A 597 -42.12 -9.60 -28.95
N GLU A 598 -40.93 -9.59 -28.35
CA GLU A 598 -40.74 -9.95 -26.93
C GLU A 598 -41.04 -8.82 -25.94
N ASP A 599 -41.33 -9.21 -24.69
CA ASP A 599 -41.66 -8.32 -23.56
C ASP A 599 -40.47 -7.42 -23.15
N VAL A 600 -40.77 -6.27 -22.53
CA VAL A 600 -39.82 -5.23 -22.07
C VAL A 600 -38.65 -5.78 -21.28
N LYS A 601 -38.89 -6.84 -20.49
CA LYS A 601 -37.83 -7.48 -19.68
C LYS A 601 -36.71 -8.04 -20.54
N LEU A 602 -37.05 -8.61 -21.70
CA LEU A 602 -36.08 -9.24 -22.59
C LEU A 602 -35.36 -8.17 -23.42
N LEU A 603 -36.06 -7.14 -23.88
CA LEU A 603 -35.46 -5.94 -24.49
C LEU A 603 -34.43 -5.25 -23.57
N ARG A 604 -34.70 -5.19 -22.27
CA ARG A 604 -33.76 -4.65 -21.26
C ARG A 604 -32.50 -5.47 -21.09
N LYS A 605 -32.59 -6.79 -21.29
CA LYS A 605 -31.45 -7.70 -21.23
C LYS A 605 -30.51 -7.45 -22.41
N GLU A 606 -31.08 -7.28 -23.60
CA GLU A 606 -30.34 -7.04 -24.84
C GLU A 606 -29.75 -5.61 -24.94
N LEU A 607 -30.30 -4.65 -24.17
CA LEU A 607 -29.83 -3.26 -24.14
C LEU A 607 -28.33 -3.12 -23.83
N LYS A 608 -27.75 -4.04 -23.06
CA LYS A 608 -26.31 -4.02 -22.75
C LYS A 608 -25.46 -4.26 -24.01
N GLY A 609 -25.84 -5.21 -24.86
CA GLY A 609 -25.16 -5.50 -26.11
C GLY A 609 -25.29 -4.34 -27.09
N LEU A 610 -26.51 -3.79 -27.21
CA LEU A 610 -26.79 -2.64 -28.07
C LEU A 610 -25.99 -1.40 -27.65
N THR A 611 -26.01 -1.08 -26.36
CA THR A 611 -25.30 0.08 -25.83
C THR A 611 -23.80 -0.03 -26.03
N ARG A 612 -23.22 -1.24 -25.93
CA ARG A 612 -21.79 -1.43 -26.18
C ARG A 612 -21.42 -0.98 -27.59
N ILE A 613 -22.18 -1.41 -28.60
CA ILE A 613 -21.92 -1.08 -30.01
C ILE A 613 -22.05 0.44 -30.25
N VAL A 614 -23.13 1.05 -29.75
CA VAL A 614 -23.35 2.50 -29.90
C VAL A 614 -22.30 3.31 -29.12
N THR A 615 -21.87 2.82 -27.96
CA THR A 615 -20.81 3.46 -27.16
C THR A 615 -19.49 3.46 -27.90
N THR A 616 -19.09 2.34 -28.50
CA THR A 616 -17.86 2.27 -29.30
C THR A 616 -17.92 3.26 -30.47
N TYR A 617 -19.05 3.36 -31.16
CA TYR A 617 -19.22 4.37 -32.21
C TYR A 617 -19.09 5.81 -31.68
N LEU A 618 -19.79 6.16 -30.60
CA LEU A 618 -19.75 7.50 -30.01
C LEU A 618 -18.37 7.88 -29.47
N GLU A 619 -17.64 6.91 -28.90
CA GLU A 619 -16.29 7.11 -28.37
C GLU A 619 -15.22 7.18 -29.46
N ASP A 620 -15.44 6.57 -30.63
CA ASP A 620 -14.50 6.61 -31.75
C ASP A 620 -14.71 7.83 -32.65
N PHE A 621 -15.95 8.24 -32.88
CA PHE A 621 -16.30 9.27 -33.86
C PHE A 621 -16.92 10.54 -33.27
N GLY A 622 -17.47 10.51 -32.05
CA GLY A 622 -18.14 11.65 -31.44
C GLY A 622 -19.54 11.94 -32.01
N HIS A 623 -20.07 13.13 -31.70
CA HIS A 623 -21.41 13.54 -32.14
C HIS A 623 -21.55 15.06 -32.39
N GLU A 624 -22.56 15.43 -33.20
CA GLU A 624 -22.84 16.82 -33.59
C GLU A 624 -24.09 17.42 -32.91
N TYR A 625 -24.66 16.75 -31.89
CA TYR A 625 -25.79 17.32 -31.15
C TYR A 625 -25.41 18.63 -30.46
N SER A 626 -26.38 19.54 -30.28
CA SER A 626 -26.16 20.81 -29.57
C SER A 626 -26.01 20.65 -28.05
N LYS A 627 -26.34 19.47 -27.51
CA LYS A 627 -26.27 19.14 -26.08
C LYS A 627 -25.31 17.98 -25.86
N SER A 628 -24.61 17.96 -24.74
CA SER A 628 -23.73 16.88 -24.35
C SER A 628 -24.50 15.59 -24.07
N LEU A 629 -23.91 14.44 -24.43
CA LEU A 629 -24.41 13.12 -24.07
C LEU A 629 -23.74 12.63 -22.78
N HIS A 630 -24.53 12.08 -21.87
CA HIS A 630 -24.03 11.57 -20.59
C HIS A 630 -24.15 10.05 -20.56
N ARG A 631 -23.01 9.38 -20.32
CA ARG A 631 -22.98 7.93 -20.10
C ARG A 631 -23.28 7.61 -18.65
N MET A 632 -24.35 6.88 -18.45
CA MET A 632 -24.83 6.44 -17.14
C MET A 632 -24.52 4.96 -16.93
N TYR A 633 -24.43 4.54 -15.67
CA TYR A 633 -24.12 3.17 -15.28
C TYR A 633 -25.08 2.65 -14.22
N CYS A 634 -25.60 1.43 -14.43
CA CYS A 634 -26.44 0.72 -13.49
C CYS A 634 -25.61 -0.35 -12.75
N PRO A 635 -25.42 -0.25 -11.42
CA PRO A 635 -24.60 -1.21 -10.67
C PRO A 635 -25.23 -2.61 -10.60
N MET A 636 -26.56 -2.71 -10.64
CA MET A 636 -27.27 -3.99 -10.49
C MET A 636 -27.18 -4.87 -11.76
N THR A 637 -27.32 -4.28 -12.95
CA THR A 637 -27.20 -5.02 -14.23
C THR A 637 -25.78 -4.99 -14.80
N LYS A 638 -24.88 -4.22 -14.18
CA LYS A 638 -23.55 -3.89 -14.72
C LYS A 638 -23.64 -3.40 -16.17
N GLY A 639 -24.67 -2.61 -16.46
CA GLY A 639 -25.01 -2.10 -17.79
C GLY A 639 -24.85 -0.59 -17.89
N TYR A 640 -24.60 -0.09 -19.11
CA TYR A 640 -24.45 1.33 -19.41
C TYR A 640 -25.59 1.81 -20.32
N TRP A 641 -25.86 3.11 -20.34
CA TRP A 641 -26.73 3.75 -21.35
C TRP A 641 -26.34 5.21 -21.55
N TRP A 642 -26.76 5.80 -22.67
CA TRP A 642 -26.58 7.23 -22.94
C TRP A 642 -27.89 8.01 -22.86
N GLN A 643 -27.82 9.25 -22.41
CA GLN A 643 -28.95 10.18 -22.36
C GLN A 643 -28.48 11.65 -22.43
N PHE A 644 -29.34 12.54 -22.91
CA PHE A 644 -29.06 13.99 -22.90
C PHE A 644 -29.27 14.65 -21.53
N SER A 645 -30.21 14.14 -20.74
CA SER A 645 -30.50 14.72 -19.43
C SER A 645 -29.37 14.44 -18.45
N GLU A 646 -29.05 15.39 -17.58
CA GLU A 646 -28.17 15.10 -16.43
C GLU A 646 -28.91 14.28 -15.36
N GLU A 647 -30.23 14.39 -15.30
CA GLU A 647 -31.02 13.63 -14.35
C GLU A 647 -31.19 12.18 -14.80
N LEU A 648 -30.89 11.22 -13.92
CA LEU A 648 -30.95 9.79 -14.22
C LEU A 648 -32.34 9.35 -14.72
N GLN A 649 -32.35 8.63 -15.84
CA GLN A 649 -33.51 7.96 -16.43
C GLN A 649 -33.13 6.52 -16.77
N ASN A 650 -33.24 5.63 -15.79
CA ASN A 650 -32.73 4.26 -15.88
C ASN A 650 -33.59 3.36 -16.80
N PRO A 651 -33.07 2.92 -17.97
CA PRO A 651 -33.82 2.09 -18.92
C PRO A 651 -33.91 0.61 -18.49
N TYR A 652 -33.03 0.14 -17.61
CA TYR A 652 -32.98 -1.26 -17.18
C TYR A 652 -34.08 -1.62 -16.18
N PHE A 653 -34.53 -0.65 -15.38
CA PHE A 653 -35.55 -0.88 -14.35
C PHE A 653 -36.79 0.00 -14.51
N GLY A 654 -36.79 0.92 -15.49
CA GLY A 654 -37.94 1.76 -15.80
C GLY A 654 -38.36 2.64 -14.63
N LYS A 655 -39.67 2.85 -14.48
CA LYS A 655 -40.26 3.69 -13.43
C LYS A 655 -39.94 3.19 -12.03
N LYS A 656 -39.69 1.88 -11.84
CA LYS A 656 -39.38 1.30 -10.51
C LYS A 656 -38.10 1.85 -9.90
N MET A 657 -37.09 2.17 -10.72
CA MET A 657 -35.81 2.70 -10.25
C MET A 657 -35.27 3.77 -11.19
N LEU A 658 -36.14 4.68 -11.62
CA LEU A 658 -35.84 5.66 -12.67
C LEU A 658 -34.61 6.51 -12.37
N ARG A 659 -34.40 6.87 -11.10
CA ARG A 659 -33.31 7.74 -10.63
C ARG A 659 -32.07 6.97 -10.13
N CYS A 660 -32.04 5.64 -10.28
CA CYS A 660 -30.94 4.81 -9.78
C CYS A 660 -29.84 4.65 -10.84
N GLY A 661 -28.59 4.91 -10.47
CA GLY A 661 -27.42 4.79 -11.34
C GLY A 661 -26.36 5.83 -11.01
N ASN A 662 -25.26 5.82 -11.77
CA ASN A 662 -24.18 6.81 -11.63
C ASN A 662 -23.78 7.36 -13.00
N LYS A 663 -23.64 8.69 -13.11
CA LYS A 663 -23.01 9.35 -14.26
C LYS A 663 -21.52 8.99 -14.27
N LYS A 664 -21.03 8.50 -15.41
CA LYS A 664 -19.63 8.06 -15.58
C LYS A 664 -18.82 9.06 -16.39
N THR A 665 -19.28 9.35 -17.60
CA THR A 665 -18.57 10.21 -18.53
C THR A 665 -19.57 11.12 -19.26
N THR A 666 -19.09 12.27 -19.71
CA THR A 666 -19.82 13.18 -20.59
C THR A 666 -19.07 13.27 -21.89
N LEU A 667 -19.79 13.15 -23.00
CA LEU A 667 -19.29 13.39 -24.33
C LEU A 667 -19.90 14.72 -24.80
N ASP A 668 -19.04 15.70 -25.07
CA ASP A 668 -19.46 17.03 -25.49
C ASP A 668 -19.62 17.10 -27.01
N PRO A 669 -20.46 18.02 -27.52
CA PRO A 669 -20.58 18.28 -28.96
C PRO A 669 -19.23 18.57 -29.62
N LEU A 670 -19.02 18.01 -30.82
CA LEU A 670 -17.87 18.37 -31.65
C LEU A 670 -17.96 19.85 -32.07
N GLN A 671 -16.92 20.63 -31.80
CA GLN A 671 -16.86 22.06 -32.14
C GLN A 671 -16.29 22.28 -33.55
N GLU A 672 -16.87 23.21 -34.31
CA GLU A 672 -16.48 23.53 -35.70
C GLU A 672 -14.99 23.89 -35.86
N LYS A 673 -14.37 24.51 -34.84
CA LYS A 673 -12.92 24.82 -34.79
C LYS A 673 -11.99 23.59 -34.70
N GLN A 674 -12.52 22.39 -34.44
CA GLN A 674 -11.72 21.16 -34.37
C GLN A 674 -11.49 20.52 -35.74
N MET A 675 -12.22 20.94 -36.78
CA MET A 675 -11.96 20.58 -38.17
C MET A 675 -10.53 20.90 -38.61
N GLY A 676 -9.99 22.03 -38.15
CA GLY A 676 -8.63 22.47 -38.50
C GLY A 676 -7.51 21.71 -37.79
N LYS A 677 -7.75 21.01 -36.67
CA LYS A 677 -6.70 20.30 -35.91
C LYS A 677 -6.49 18.86 -36.38
N ILE A 678 -7.52 18.20 -36.89
CA ILE A 678 -7.42 16.82 -37.38
C ILE A 678 -6.91 16.82 -38.84
N ALA A 679 -7.35 17.80 -39.64
CA ALA A 679 -6.71 18.13 -40.91
C ALA A 679 -5.28 18.69 -40.75
N ALA A 680 -4.90 19.22 -39.57
CA ALA A 680 -3.53 19.62 -39.25
C ALA A 680 -2.70 18.54 -38.52
N MET A 681 -3.30 17.48 -37.97
CA MET A 681 -2.54 16.31 -37.48
C MET A 681 -2.17 15.37 -38.63
N SER A 682 -2.95 15.37 -39.72
CA SER A 682 -2.47 14.91 -41.03
C SER A 682 -1.64 15.98 -41.76
N GLY A 683 -1.36 17.14 -41.14
CA GLY A 683 -0.88 18.36 -41.78
C GLY A 683 0.23 19.13 -41.05
N LYS A 684 1.52 18.79 -41.26
CA LYS A 684 2.76 19.49 -40.84
C LYS A 684 3.53 19.00 -39.59
N TYR A 685 3.78 17.70 -39.46
CA TYR A 685 5.02 17.22 -38.78
C TYR A 685 5.62 16.00 -39.49
N TRP A 686 5.54 16.00 -40.81
CA TRP A 686 6.11 14.97 -41.66
C TRP A 686 7.16 15.66 -42.51
N ASP A 687 8.43 15.39 -42.24
CA ASP A 687 9.42 15.58 -43.28
C ASP A 687 9.39 14.29 -44.10
N SER A 688 8.85 14.36 -45.32
CA SER A 688 8.77 13.23 -46.26
C SER A 688 10.14 12.77 -46.77
N ASN A 689 11.22 13.33 -46.24
CA ASN A 689 12.58 12.99 -46.60
C ASN A 689 12.88 11.52 -46.24
N ALA A 690 12.95 10.68 -47.28
CA ALA A 690 13.16 9.23 -47.20
C ALA A 690 14.37 8.82 -46.33
N ALA A 691 15.36 9.71 -46.19
CA ALA A 691 16.53 9.52 -45.34
C ALA A 691 16.22 9.36 -43.83
N TYR A 692 15.09 9.90 -43.34
CA TYR A 692 14.66 9.77 -41.94
C TYR A 692 14.20 8.35 -41.59
N HIS A 693 13.59 7.67 -42.55
CA HIS A 693 12.81 6.47 -42.29
C HIS A 693 13.59 5.17 -42.52
N GLN A 694 14.66 5.20 -43.30
CA GLN A 694 15.46 4.00 -43.55
C GLN A 694 16.05 3.40 -42.24
N PRO A 695 16.66 4.18 -41.33
CA PRO A 695 17.14 3.63 -40.06
C PRO A 695 16.00 3.14 -39.14
N ILE A 696 14.83 3.77 -39.18
CA ILE A 696 13.67 3.35 -38.37
C ILE A 696 13.08 2.06 -38.92
N ASN A 697 13.08 1.88 -40.24
CA ASN A 697 12.65 0.64 -40.87
C ASN A 697 13.63 -0.51 -40.58
N GLU A 698 14.95 -0.26 -40.61
CA GLU A 698 15.97 -1.21 -40.16
C GLU A 698 15.74 -1.62 -38.68
N LEU A 699 15.41 -0.67 -37.81
CA LEU A 699 15.09 -0.91 -36.40
C LEU A 699 13.86 -1.81 -36.23
N ILE A 700 12.75 -1.48 -36.90
CA ILE A 700 11.48 -2.22 -36.82
C ILE A 700 11.67 -3.64 -37.36
N THR A 701 12.39 -3.79 -38.48
CA THR A 701 12.65 -5.09 -39.11
C THR A 701 13.44 -6.00 -38.16
N ALA A 702 14.50 -5.47 -37.53
CA ALA A 702 15.28 -6.22 -36.57
C ALA A 702 14.47 -6.58 -35.31
N TYR A 703 13.60 -5.70 -34.82
CA TYR A 703 12.69 -5.98 -33.71
C TYR A 703 11.71 -7.12 -34.05
N LEU A 704 11.06 -7.07 -35.22
CA LEU A 704 10.10 -8.08 -35.66
C LEU A 704 10.75 -9.47 -35.79
N ASN A 705 11.99 -9.53 -36.30
CA ASN A 705 12.75 -10.76 -36.38
C ASN A 705 13.04 -11.37 -35.00
N ILE A 706 13.40 -10.54 -34.01
CA ILE A 706 13.58 -11.01 -32.63
C ILE A 706 12.27 -11.61 -32.09
N GLY A 707 11.14 -10.93 -32.29
CA GLY A 707 9.83 -11.44 -31.88
C GLY A 707 9.48 -12.79 -32.51
N ASN A 708 9.72 -12.94 -33.83
CA ASN A 708 9.48 -14.18 -34.55
C ASN A 708 10.38 -15.33 -34.08
N ILE A 709 11.66 -15.07 -33.80
CA ILE A 709 12.60 -16.07 -33.25
C ILE A 709 12.13 -16.52 -31.86
N MET A 710 11.73 -15.58 -30.98
CA MET A 710 11.23 -15.90 -29.65
C MET A 710 9.91 -16.66 -29.66
N ALA A 711 9.06 -16.41 -30.67
CA ALA A 711 7.81 -17.14 -30.88
C ALA A 711 8.07 -18.61 -31.29
N GLN A 712 9.22 -18.92 -31.87
CA GLN A 712 9.63 -20.29 -32.26
C GLN A 712 10.48 -20.99 -31.19
N ASP A 713 10.58 -20.43 -29.99
CA ASP A 713 11.45 -20.92 -28.91
C ASP A 713 12.96 -20.98 -29.26
N GLN A 714 13.38 -20.19 -30.24
CA GLN A 714 14.77 -20.14 -30.68
C GLN A 714 15.53 -19.00 -29.98
N VAL A 715 16.86 -19.13 -29.90
CA VAL A 715 17.74 -18.14 -29.25
C VAL A 715 18.87 -17.67 -30.20
N GLN A 716 19.15 -18.44 -31.24
CA GLN A 716 20.16 -18.12 -32.25
C GLN A 716 19.83 -16.78 -32.93
N GLU A 717 20.85 -16.03 -33.33
CA GLU A 717 20.72 -14.77 -34.08
C GLU A 717 20.03 -13.58 -33.35
N ILE A 718 19.48 -13.76 -32.15
CA ILE A 718 18.85 -12.64 -31.39
C ILE A 718 19.86 -11.52 -31.12
N HIS A 719 21.08 -11.86 -30.68
CA HIS A 719 22.13 -10.86 -30.45
C HIS A 719 22.61 -10.18 -31.75
N LYS A 720 22.51 -10.86 -32.90
CA LYS A 720 22.80 -10.26 -34.20
C LYS A 720 21.74 -9.20 -34.54
N HIS A 721 20.46 -9.51 -34.39
CA HIS A 721 19.39 -8.54 -34.59
C HIS A 721 19.43 -7.38 -33.57
N LYS A 722 19.78 -7.65 -32.30
CA LYS A 722 20.07 -6.58 -31.31
C LYS A 722 21.16 -5.63 -31.81
N LYS A 723 22.28 -6.15 -32.32
CA LYS A 723 23.36 -5.32 -32.89
C LYS A 723 22.86 -4.47 -34.05
N THR A 724 21.99 -5.01 -34.91
CA THR A 724 21.33 -4.25 -35.98
C THR A 724 20.47 -3.11 -35.42
N MET A 725 19.66 -3.35 -34.39
CA MET A 725 18.86 -2.30 -33.74
C MET A 725 19.73 -1.18 -33.15
N VAL A 726 20.83 -1.51 -32.48
CA VAL A 726 21.76 -0.52 -31.92
C VAL A 726 22.42 0.33 -33.01
N ARG A 727 22.84 -0.30 -34.12
CA ARG A 727 23.39 0.41 -35.29
C ARG A 727 22.35 1.32 -35.94
N ALA A 728 21.12 0.83 -36.12
CA ALA A 728 20.01 1.59 -36.67
C ALA A 728 19.71 2.84 -35.83
N LEU A 729 19.66 2.72 -34.50
CA LEU A 729 19.48 3.86 -33.59
C LEU A 729 20.63 4.87 -33.65
N ALA A 730 21.86 4.41 -33.84
CA ALA A 730 23.02 5.29 -33.94
C ALA A 730 23.01 6.17 -35.20
N LYS A 731 22.34 5.71 -36.28
CA LYS A 731 22.17 6.47 -37.53
C LYS A 731 21.12 7.59 -37.41
N ILE A 732 20.31 7.64 -36.35
CA ILE A 732 19.22 8.62 -36.20
C ILE A 732 19.75 9.95 -35.63
N ASN A 733 19.84 11.00 -36.47
CA ASN A 733 20.27 12.34 -36.06
C ASN A 733 19.11 13.33 -35.81
N THR A 734 18.67 13.43 -34.56
CA THR A 734 17.57 14.33 -34.15
C THR A 734 17.78 15.83 -34.42
N LYS A 735 19.00 16.29 -34.75
CA LYS A 735 19.29 17.71 -35.01
C LYS A 735 18.94 18.12 -36.45
N THR A 736 19.14 17.23 -37.41
CA THR A 736 18.88 17.48 -38.84
C THR A 736 17.46 17.08 -39.25
N MET A 737 16.76 16.30 -38.43
CA MET A 737 15.54 15.57 -38.83
C MET A 737 14.20 16.21 -38.48
N VAL A 738 14.11 17.15 -37.52
CA VAL A 738 12.81 17.71 -37.06
C VAL A 738 12.91 19.19 -36.73
N ARG A 739 12.00 20.00 -37.30
CA ARG A 739 11.85 21.43 -36.97
C ARG A 739 11.00 21.58 -35.70
N GLY A 740 11.51 22.31 -34.70
CA GLY A 740 10.85 22.53 -33.40
C GLY A 740 11.65 22.01 -32.21
N SER A 741 11.88 22.85 -31.19
CA SER A 741 12.71 22.50 -30.02
C SER A 741 12.04 21.47 -29.10
N GLN A 742 10.71 21.50 -28.96
CA GLN A 742 9.95 20.62 -28.06
C GLN A 742 9.81 19.20 -28.62
N THR A 743 9.47 19.07 -29.90
CA THR A 743 9.35 17.77 -30.60
C THR A 743 10.69 17.05 -30.65
N ARG A 744 11.79 17.78 -30.92
CA ARG A 744 13.16 17.22 -30.84
C ARG A 744 13.52 16.70 -29.45
N LYS A 745 13.08 17.36 -28.38
CA LYS A 745 13.28 16.89 -27.00
C LYS A 745 12.50 15.61 -26.74
N LYS A 746 11.23 15.53 -27.17
CA LYS A 746 10.37 14.34 -26.98
C LYS A 746 10.95 13.12 -27.74
N ILE A 747 11.30 13.28 -29.00
CA ILE A 747 11.93 12.23 -29.82
C ILE A 747 13.25 11.77 -29.20
N ARG A 748 14.13 12.71 -28.81
CA ARG A 748 15.41 12.36 -28.18
C ARG A 748 15.22 11.57 -26.89
N SER A 749 14.24 11.96 -26.07
CA SER A 749 13.92 11.26 -24.82
C SER A 749 13.47 9.81 -25.05
N GLN A 750 12.58 9.58 -26.02
CA GLN A 750 12.07 8.24 -26.30
C GLN A 750 13.13 7.36 -26.98
N LEU A 751 13.90 7.90 -27.93
CA LEU A 751 15.03 7.18 -28.54
C LEU A 751 16.14 6.87 -27.52
N SER A 752 16.39 7.76 -26.54
CA SER A 752 17.34 7.47 -25.47
C SER A 752 16.85 6.36 -24.53
N ALA A 753 15.56 6.33 -24.21
CA ALA A 753 14.97 5.27 -23.40
C ALA A 753 15.05 3.92 -24.14
N LEU A 754 14.68 3.90 -25.42
CA LEU A 754 14.80 2.70 -26.25
C LEU A 754 16.26 2.21 -26.37
N ARG A 755 17.22 3.13 -26.53
CA ARG A 755 18.65 2.79 -26.55
C ARG A 755 19.12 2.20 -25.22
N GLN A 756 18.69 2.76 -24.09
CA GLN A 756 19.06 2.26 -22.77
C GLN A 756 18.58 0.82 -22.57
N VAL A 757 17.30 0.58 -22.82
CA VAL A 757 16.69 -0.75 -22.66
C VAL A 757 17.32 -1.77 -23.61
N LEU A 758 17.63 -1.38 -24.84
CA LEU A 758 18.35 -2.24 -25.78
C LEU A 758 19.75 -2.63 -25.29
N MET A 759 20.48 -1.70 -24.66
CA MET A 759 21.81 -2.00 -24.14
C MET A 759 21.72 -3.04 -23.03
N GLU A 760 20.70 -2.99 -22.17
CA GLU A 760 20.49 -3.89 -21.04
C GLU A 760 20.15 -5.35 -21.41
N MET A 761 19.74 -5.61 -22.67
CA MET A 761 19.40 -6.96 -23.15
C MET A 761 20.63 -7.89 -23.28
N HIS A 762 21.01 -8.60 -22.22
CA HIS A 762 22.18 -9.49 -22.19
C HIS A 762 21.85 -10.95 -21.88
N GLY A 763 20.56 -11.30 -21.76
CA GLY A 763 20.14 -12.68 -21.50
C GLY A 763 20.73 -13.67 -22.51
N HIS A 764 21.18 -14.82 -22.03
CA HIS A 764 21.59 -15.96 -22.86
C HIS A 764 20.55 -17.09 -22.83
N ASP A 765 19.64 -17.07 -21.85
CA ASP A 765 18.50 -17.97 -21.77
C ASP A 765 17.22 -17.30 -22.27
N ILE A 766 16.31 -18.11 -22.82
CA ILE A 766 15.07 -17.62 -23.45
C ILE A 766 14.15 -16.88 -22.48
N LYS A 767 14.15 -17.24 -21.19
CA LYS A 767 13.28 -16.63 -20.18
C LYS A 767 13.73 -15.20 -19.87
N GLN A 768 15.03 -14.96 -19.75
CA GLN A 768 15.59 -13.63 -19.58
C GLN A 768 15.43 -12.79 -20.85
N LEU A 769 15.68 -13.38 -22.02
CA LEU A 769 15.50 -12.70 -23.31
C LEU A 769 14.07 -12.20 -23.51
N ARG A 770 13.05 -12.99 -23.14
CA ARG A 770 11.64 -12.58 -23.17
C ARG A 770 11.34 -11.41 -22.24
N ARG A 771 11.97 -11.37 -21.06
CA ARG A 771 11.82 -10.26 -20.11
C ARG A 771 12.40 -8.96 -20.68
N ASP A 772 13.59 -9.05 -21.28
CA ASP A 772 14.25 -7.89 -21.88
C ASP A 772 13.49 -7.40 -23.13
N TYR A 773 12.91 -8.32 -23.91
CA TYR A 773 12.10 -8.01 -25.09
C TYR A 773 10.83 -7.20 -24.76
N PHE A 774 10.18 -7.48 -23.62
CA PHE A 774 9.02 -6.73 -23.15
C PHE A 774 9.34 -5.24 -22.96
N ASP A 775 10.49 -4.93 -22.35
CA ASP A 775 10.87 -3.53 -22.10
C ASP A 775 11.18 -2.80 -23.41
N ILE A 776 11.84 -3.49 -24.36
CA ILE A 776 12.11 -2.97 -25.72
C ILE A 776 10.79 -2.70 -26.46
N SER A 777 9.86 -3.64 -26.34
CA SER A 777 8.54 -3.59 -26.96
C SER A 777 7.74 -2.35 -26.52
N ASN A 778 7.67 -2.09 -25.21
CA ASN A 778 6.96 -0.92 -24.69
C ASN A 778 7.58 0.40 -25.16
N ALA A 779 8.91 0.49 -25.15
CA ALA A 779 9.63 1.68 -25.60
C ALA A 779 9.40 1.94 -27.10
N LEU A 780 9.38 0.88 -27.93
CA LEU A 780 9.14 0.99 -29.37
C LEU A 780 7.67 1.32 -29.69
N ILE A 781 6.71 0.70 -29.00
CA ILE A 781 5.28 1.00 -29.15
C ILE A 781 5.00 2.47 -28.82
N ALA A 782 5.58 2.99 -27.74
CA ALA A 782 5.42 4.39 -27.37
C ALA A 782 5.93 5.33 -28.47
N TYR A 783 7.09 5.02 -29.06
CA TYR A 783 7.66 5.79 -30.16
C TYR A 783 6.78 5.73 -31.43
N ILE A 784 6.36 4.55 -31.85
CA ILE A 784 5.59 4.37 -33.09
C ILE A 784 4.17 4.96 -32.95
N LYS A 785 3.56 4.92 -31.76
CA LYS A 785 2.27 5.59 -31.52
C LYS A 785 2.36 7.11 -31.62
N ASP A 786 3.48 7.70 -31.18
CA ASP A 786 3.67 9.14 -31.21
C ASP A 786 4.14 9.67 -32.57
N PHE A 787 4.85 8.86 -33.37
CA PHE A 787 5.56 9.33 -34.56
C PHE A 787 5.34 8.51 -35.85
N GLY A 788 4.65 7.37 -35.79
CA GLY A 788 4.36 6.52 -36.95
C GLY A 788 5.57 5.74 -37.50
N HIS A 789 5.38 5.07 -38.65
CA HIS A 789 6.42 4.28 -39.33
C HIS A 789 6.26 4.23 -40.86
N LEU A 790 7.35 3.97 -41.59
CA LEU A 790 7.35 3.66 -43.04
C LEU A 790 7.65 2.20 -43.35
N TYR A 791 7.53 1.29 -42.37
CA TYR A 791 7.64 -0.15 -42.63
C TYR A 791 6.61 -0.57 -43.69
N SER A 792 6.93 -1.49 -44.60
CA SER A 792 6.14 -1.76 -45.82
C SER A 792 4.76 -2.38 -45.57
N ARG A 793 4.51 -2.86 -44.35
CA ARG A 793 3.26 -3.49 -43.91
C ARG A 793 2.68 -2.79 -42.70
N ASP A 794 1.39 -3.00 -42.47
CA ASP A 794 0.73 -2.54 -41.26
C ASP A 794 1.26 -3.33 -40.06
N LEU A 795 1.45 -2.61 -38.95
CA LEU A 795 1.94 -3.17 -37.70
C LEU A 795 0.77 -3.38 -36.74
N TYR A 796 0.65 -4.59 -36.21
CA TYR A 796 -0.39 -4.98 -35.28
C TYR A 796 0.18 -4.94 -33.87
N ILE A 797 -0.47 -4.20 -32.97
CA ILE A 797 -0.19 -4.25 -31.54
C ILE A 797 -1.01 -5.41 -30.97
N VAL A 798 -0.32 -6.39 -30.40
CA VAL A 798 -0.93 -7.56 -29.77
C VAL A 798 -0.62 -7.53 -28.28
N HIS A 799 -1.57 -7.93 -27.46
CA HIS A 799 -1.44 -7.99 -26.02
C HIS A 799 -1.69 -9.39 -25.48
N CYS A 800 -0.82 -9.84 -24.57
CA CYS A 800 -0.98 -11.07 -23.83
C CYS A 800 -1.29 -10.72 -22.37
N PRO A 801 -2.51 -10.99 -21.87
CA PRO A 801 -2.89 -10.62 -20.51
C PRO A 801 -2.16 -11.45 -19.45
N MET A 802 -1.73 -12.69 -19.77
CA MET A 802 -1.12 -13.63 -18.82
C MET A 802 0.38 -13.40 -18.56
N TYR A 803 1.01 -12.47 -19.26
CA TYR A 803 2.44 -12.24 -19.13
C TYR A 803 2.81 -11.60 -17.78
N ARG A 804 3.92 -12.04 -17.16
CA ARG A 804 4.42 -11.59 -15.83
C ARG A 804 3.35 -11.61 -14.72
N TYR A 805 2.78 -12.78 -14.43
CA TYR A 805 1.78 -12.94 -13.35
C TYR A 805 0.54 -12.04 -13.57
N ASP A 806 -0.01 -12.08 -14.79
CA ASP A 806 -1.20 -11.34 -15.20
C ASP A 806 -1.07 -9.80 -15.22
N LEU A 807 0.17 -9.28 -15.22
CA LEU A 807 0.44 -7.85 -15.43
C LEU A 807 0.28 -7.43 -16.90
N GLY A 808 0.26 -8.39 -17.81
CA GLY A 808 0.08 -8.17 -19.23
C GLY A 808 1.35 -7.74 -19.96
N GLY A 809 1.39 -7.99 -21.27
CA GLY A 809 2.47 -7.50 -22.11
C GLY A 809 2.09 -7.36 -23.57
N SER A 810 2.44 -6.21 -24.15
CA SER A 810 2.13 -5.89 -25.55
C SER A 810 3.38 -6.01 -26.44
N TRP A 811 3.19 -6.39 -27.70
CA TRP A 811 4.22 -6.42 -28.73
C TRP A 811 3.69 -6.03 -30.10
N ILE A 812 4.61 -5.75 -31.02
CA ILE A 812 4.29 -5.44 -32.40
C ILE A 812 4.62 -6.65 -33.29
N GLN A 813 3.74 -6.96 -34.23
CA GLN A 813 3.98 -7.92 -35.32
C GLN A 813 3.47 -7.37 -36.65
N ASP A 814 3.92 -7.90 -37.78
CA ASP A 814 3.54 -7.44 -39.12
C ASP A 814 2.57 -8.38 -39.85
N ASN A 815 1.98 -9.33 -39.12
CA ASN A 815 1.00 -10.28 -39.62
C ASN A 815 -0.28 -10.26 -38.77
N LYS A 816 -1.42 -10.62 -39.38
CA LYS A 816 -2.71 -10.72 -38.68
C LYS A 816 -2.82 -11.95 -37.78
N ARG A 817 -2.03 -13.00 -38.04
CA ARG A 817 -2.02 -14.22 -37.23
C ARG A 817 -1.09 -14.02 -36.05
N VAL A 818 -1.62 -14.04 -34.83
CA VAL A 818 -0.87 -13.85 -33.59
C VAL A 818 0.29 -14.85 -33.49
N ASN A 819 1.49 -14.33 -33.25
CA ASN A 819 2.71 -15.08 -32.93
C ASN A 819 3.22 -14.58 -31.57
N ASN A 820 2.99 -15.32 -30.49
CA ASN A 820 3.30 -14.88 -29.13
C ASN A 820 4.79 -15.07 -28.79
N PRO A 821 5.59 -13.98 -28.67
CA PRO A 821 7.02 -14.08 -28.37
C PRO A 821 7.30 -14.39 -26.90
N TYR A 822 6.32 -14.17 -26.01
CA TYR A 822 6.48 -14.34 -24.57
C TYR A 822 6.31 -15.77 -24.08
N PHE A 823 5.50 -16.57 -24.79
CA PHE A 823 5.24 -17.96 -24.46
C PHE A 823 5.70 -18.95 -25.54
N GLY A 824 6.09 -18.47 -26.73
CA GLY A 824 6.66 -19.34 -27.76
C GLY A 824 5.66 -20.37 -28.27
N SER A 825 6.13 -21.58 -28.52
CA SER A 825 5.31 -22.69 -29.04
C SER A 825 4.19 -23.10 -28.09
N GLU A 826 4.37 -22.96 -26.77
CA GLU A 826 3.37 -23.34 -25.76
C GLU A 826 2.04 -22.59 -25.93
N MET A 827 2.10 -21.31 -26.33
CA MET A 827 0.91 -20.48 -26.52
C MET A 827 1.05 -19.57 -27.75
N LEU A 828 1.56 -20.11 -28.84
CA LEU A 828 1.96 -19.35 -30.04
C LEU A 828 0.87 -18.45 -30.59
N ARG A 829 -0.40 -18.86 -30.48
CA ARG A 829 -1.57 -18.16 -31.03
C ARG A 829 -2.36 -17.37 -30.00
N CYS A 830 -1.89 -17.31 -28.76
CA CYS A 830 -2.58 -16.62 -27.68
C CYS A 830 -2.20 -15.13 -27.65
N GLY A 831 -3.19 -14.26 -27.62
CA GLY A 831 -3.05 -12.80 -27.52
C GLY A 831 -4.13 -12.08 -28.33
N ASP A 832 -4.49 -10.88 -27.90
CA ASP A 832 -5.53 -10.06 -28.53
C ASP A 832 -4.91 -8.90 -29.30
N ILE A 833 -5.32 -8.69 -30.54
CA ILE A 833 -4.89 -7.53 -31.32
C ILE A 833 -5.62 -6.29 -30.77
N GLU A 834 -4.88 -5.42 -30.09
CA GLU A 834 -5.40 -4.19 -29.47
C GLU A 834 -5.49 -3.02 -30.46
N GLY A 835 -4.70 -3.06 -31.54
CA GLY A 835 -4.67 -1.97 -32.51
C GLY A 835 -3.82 -2.26 -33.74
N ILE A 836 -4.03 -1.45 -34.78
CA ILE A 836 -3.28 -1.48 -36.03
C ILE A 836 -2.67 -0.11 -36.25
N ILE A 837 -1.37 -0.08 -36.54
CA ILE A 837 -0.65 1.11 -36.99
C ILE A 837 -0.41 0.93 -38.49
N PRO A 838 -1.10 1.69 -39.36
CA PRO A 838 -0.98 1.53 -40.80
C PRO A 838 0.36 2.09 -41.31
N THR A 839 0.88 1.51 -42.40
CA THR A 839 2.08 2.06 -43.04
C THR A 839 1.83 3.40 -43.70
N ILE A 840 2.74 4.35 -43.49
CA ILE A 840 2.69 5.67 -44.15
C ILE A 840 3.03 5.54 -45.66
N ALA A 841 3.72 4.48 -46.08
CA ALA A 841 4.16 4.29 -47.47
C ALA A 841 3.01 4.05 -48.48
N LYS A 842 1.84 3.60 -48.02
CA LYS A 842 0.64 3.45 -48.87
C LYS A 842 -0.11 4.76 -49.08
N SER A 843 -0.02 5.71 -48.15
CA SER A 843 -0.74 6.99 -48.23
C SER A 843 -0.20 7.95 -49.31
N ASN A 844 1.04 7.75 -49.77
CA ASN A 844 1.67 8.58 -50.80
C ASN A 844 1.42 8.08 -52.24
N LYS A 845 0.82 6.90 -52.46
CA LYS A 845 0.51 6.38 -53.81
C LYS A 845 -0.93 6.64 -54.26
N GLU A 846 -1.81 7.05 -53.36
CA GLU A 846 -3.21 7.42 -53.69
C GLU A 846 -3.37 8.94 -53.90
N GLY A 847 -2.26 9.69 -53.90
CA GLY A 847 -2.22 11.14 -54.08
C GLY A 847 -1.26 11.63 -55.17
N GLU A 848 -0.80 10.73 -56.05
CA GLU A 848 -0.22 11.07 -57.36
C GLU A 848 -1.24 10.77 -58.46
#